data_AF-A0A9W8IFB4-F1
#
_entry.id   AF-A0A9W8IFB4-F1
#
_cell.length_a   1.000
_cell.length_b   1.000
_cell.length_c   1.000
_cell.angle_alpha   90.00
_cell.angle_beta   90.00
_cell.angle_gamma   90.00
#
_symmetry.space_group_name_H-M   'P 1'
#
loop_
_entity.id
_entity.type
_entity.pdbx_description
1 polymer ?
#
loop_
_entity_poly.entity_id
_entity_poly.type
_entity_poly.pdbx_seq_one_letter_code
_entity_poly.pdbx_strand_id
1 'polypeptide(L)'
;MMRPALTTAVARQLVRPAASMVAKCSYATEGAARVYGGLKDQDRIFTNLYGQHDFGLKGALKRGDWHKTKELVLKGEDWIINEMKVSGMRGRGGAGFPSGLKWSFMGKSSPGRPRYLVINADEGEPGTCKDREIMRHDPHKLIEGCLIAGRAMLANAAYIYVRGEFYNEASNLQLAIDEAYKAGLIGRNACGSGYDFDVYVHRGAGAYICGEETALIESLEGKQGKPRLKPPFPADTGLFGCPTTVTNVETVAAAPTILRRGGSWFAGFGAPRNSGTKLFAISGHVNRPCTVEEEMSIPLRELIERHCGGVRGGWDNLLAIIPGGSSVPLLPRHLCDTALMDFDSLRDLQSGLGTAAVIVMDKSTDVVQAIARLASFYRHESCGQCTPCREGSRWLDLMMARFVRGNATSAEIDQILEITKEMEGHTICALADAAAWPVQGLMRHFRPEVEKRLKDAVAGAEIRSDAGYRPDQTIATAHAATGGLYASNRLVQLSETRTEWMNESQILELISHQQRFRDITDAKPQAAVGNQPTFPTTLTHQAQVQPLLAQVNEAVPRSVLTNFTAFTNRYYNNNNGKQSSAWLLNTIKSIASSRVSVTAFAHRFPQSSIIARINGTSRNDEVVIISAHQDSINGNNPDTGRAPGADDDGSGTVTILEALRVFSKSSLTPKRAVEFHWYAGEEGGLLGSADIAKKYTSDGRAVVADLHFDMTGYPTSPPVVGIVTDYTDDATSGLVHQIVEAYTDLPTVNFTCGYACSDHASWTANGVRAALPFENQYVDGNDNIHTTRDTLGTVDFGHLVKYVNIALGFIVEVSDAQ
;
A
#
# COMPACT_ATOMS: atom_id res chain seq x y z
N MET A 1 -54.00 38.55 -17.95
CA MET A 1 -52.84 37.68 -17.72
C MET A 1 -52.46 37.03 -19.05
N MET A 2 -51.16 36.81 -19.24
CA MET A 2 -50.49 36.00 -20.28
C MET A 2 -50.25 36.64 -21.67
N ARG A 3 -48.94 36.80 -21.96
CA ARG A 3 -48.34 37.05 -23.28
C ARG A 3 -48.43 35.77 -24.15
N PRO A 4 -48.50 35.88 -25.49
CA PRO A 4 -48.53 34.70 -26.35
C PRO A 4 -47.12 34.18 -26.70
N ALA A 5 -47.07 32.85 -26.83
CA ALA A 5 -46.07 32.02 -27.50
C ALA A 5 -46.16 32.19 -29.04
N LEU A 6 -45.21 31.80 -29.90
CA LEU A 6 -44.89 30.44 -30.36
C LEU A 6 -43.80 30.58 -31.46
N THR A 7 -42.65 29.88 -31.38
CA THR A 7 -42.26 28.63 -32.10
C THR A 7 -42.06 28.68 -33.63
N THR A 8 -40.83 28.33 -34.05
CA THR A 8 -40.40 27.39 -35.14
C THR A 8 -41.23 27.17 -36.43
N ALA A 9 -40.56 27.26 -37.59
CA ALA A 9 -40.39 26.17 -38.59
C ALA A 9 -39.54 26.64 -39.82
N VAL A 10 -38.34 26.09 -40.08
CA VAL A 10 -37.96 25.07 -41.11
C VAL A 10 -38.09 25.51 -42.59
N ALA A 11 -36.97 25.59 -43.33
CA ALA A 11 -36.64 24.72 -44.49
C ALA A 11 -35.49 25.24 -45.42
N ARG A 12 -34.40 24.45 -45.45
CA ARG A 12 -33.58 23.94 -46.59
C ARG A 12 -32.93 24.83 -47.68
N GLN A 13 -31.64 24.47 -47.87
CA GLN A 13 -30.85 24.30 -49.11
C GLN A 13 -30.16 25.52 -49.78
N LEU A 14 -28.82 25.55 -49.73
CA LEU A 14 -27.94 25.20 -50.86
C LEU A 14 -26.45 25.28 -50.47
N VAL A 15 -25.68 24.28 -50.90
CA VAL A 15 -24.23 24.09 -50.71
C VAL A 15 -23.47 24.54 -51.96
N ARG A 16 -22.34 25.25 -51.81
CA ARG A 16 -21.13 25.16 -52.69
C ARG A 16 -19.90 25.80 -52.00
N PRO A 17 -18.66 25.34 -52.31
CA PRO A 17 -17.46 25.59 -51.49
C PRO A 17 -16.62 26.77 -52.00
N ALA A 18 -15.94 27.48 -51.09
CA ALA A 18 -14.94 28.50 -51.42
C ALA A 18 -13.53 28.00 -51.05
N ALA A 19 -12.65 28.03 -52.03
CA ALA A 19 -11.27 27.55 -51.97
C ALA A 19 -10.33 28.56 -51.28
N SER A 20 -9.47 28.01 -50.41
CA SER A 20 -8.07 28.38 -50.10
C SER A 20 -7.53 29.71 -50.65
N MET A 21 -7.23 30.66 -49.75
CA MET A 21 -6.11 31.59 -49.89
C MET A 21 -5.03 31.25 -48.87
N VAL A 22 -3.95 30.61 -49.32
CA VAL A 22 -2.71 30.42 -48.56
C VAL A 22 -1.80 31.62 -48.86
N ALA A 23 -1.60 32.48 -47.87
CA ALA A 23 -0.52 33.46 -47.90
C ALA A 23 0.81 32.73 -47.65
N LYS A 24 1.70 32.76 -48.65
CA LYS A 24 3.07 32.23 -48.56
C LYS A 24 3.87 33.07 -47.56
N CYS A 25 4.09 32.54 -46.36
CA CYS A 25 5.20 32.96 -45.53
C CYS A 25 6.42 32.11 -45.94
N SER A 26 7.47 32.78 -46.41
CA SER A 26 8.74 32.18 -46.81
C SER A 26 9.40 31.51 -45.61
N TYR A 27 9.50 30.17 -45.65
CA TYR A 27 10.33 29.42 -44.71
C TYR A 27 11.79 29.85 -44.91
N ALA A 28 12.36 30.43 -43.86
CA ALA A 28 13.79 30.60 -43.74
C ALA A 28 14.45 29.21 -43.80
N THR A 29 15.56 29.14 -44.52
CA THR A 29 16.43 28.00 -44.74
C THR A 29 16.66 27.16 -43.48
N GLU A 30 16.47 25.84 -43.61
CA GLU A 30 16.80 24.82 -42.61
C GLU A 30 18.25 24.99 -42.11
N GLY A 31 18.39 25.58 -40.92
CA GLY A 31 19.61 25.44 -40.14
C GLY A 31 19.71 24.01 -39.63
N ALA A 32 20.92 23.46 -39.54
CA ALA A 32 21.18 22.11 -39.02
C ALA A 32 20.36 21.85 -37.74
N ALA A 33 19.65 20.72 -37.70
CA ALA A 33 18.85 20.33 -36.55
C ALA A 33 19.73 20.36 -35.29
N ARG A 34 19.40 21.26 -34.35
CA ARG A 34 20.14 21.40 -33.10
C ARG A 34 20.04 20.09 -32.32
N VAL A 35 21.18 19.55 -31.91
CA VAL A 35 21.26 18.41 -30.98
C VAL A 35 21.14 18.96 -29.56
N TYR A 36 20.28 18.35 -28.74
CA TYR A 36 20.04 18.72 -27.34
C TYR A 36 20.65 17.69 -26.39
N GLY A 37 21.01 18.12 -25.18
CA GLY A 37 21.69 17.31 -24.17
C GLY A 37 23.20 17.58 -24.13
N GLY A 38 23.89 16.94 -23.18
CA GLY A 38 25.34 17.12 -23.03
C GLY A 38 25.71 18.38 -22.26
N LEU A 39 24.89 18.74 -21.28
CA LEU A 39 25.10 19.83 -20.36
C LEU A 39 26.45 19.67 -19.65
N LYS A 40 27.30 20.68 -19.82
CA LYS A 40 28.62 20.72 -19.17
C LYS A 40 28.44 20.97 -17.68
N ASP A 41 29.35 20.45 -16.86
CA ASP A 41 29.26 20.61 -15.40
C ASP A 41 29.29 22.08 -14.95
N GLN A 42 30.04 22.93 -15.67
CA GLN A 42 30.06 24.37 -15.43
C GLN A 42 28.74 25.08 -15.73
N ASP A 43 27.84 24.44 -16.48
CA ASP A 43 26.52 24.97 -16.87
C ASP A 43 25.39 24.45 -15.96
N ARG A 44 25.69 23.47 -15.08
CA ARG A 44 24.77 22.99 -14.05
C ARG A 44 24.53 24.06 -12.99
N ILE A 45 23.26 24.28 -12.64
CA ILE A 45 22.86 25.22 -11.60
C ILE A 45 22.98 24.59 -10.21
N PHE A 46 22.65 23.31 -10.09
CA PHE A 46 22.62 22.55 -8.84
C PHE A 46 23.92 21.77 -8.64
N THR A 47 24.99 22.49 -8.31
CA THR A 47 26.36 21.96 -8.33
C THR A 47 26.70 21.01 -7.19
N ASN A 48 25.96 21.01 -6.07
CA ASN A 48 26.13 20.04 -4.98
C ASN A 48 24.94 19.08 -4.88
N LEU A 49 24.28 18.77 -5.98
CA LEU A 49 23.07 17.92 -6.01
C LEU A 49 23.25 16.57 -5.28
N TYR A 50 24.46 16.03 -5.25
CA TYR A 50 24.79 14.73 -4.65
C TYR A 50 25.35 14.80 -3.22
N GLY A 51 25.43 15.98 -2.60
CA GLY A 51 25.93 16.12 -1.22
C GLY A 51 27.42 15.83 -1.03
N GLN A 52 28.22 15.93 -2.10
CA GLN A 52 29.66 15.66 -2.06
C GLN A 52 30.47 16.80 -1.43
N HIS A 53 29.89 17.99 -1.37
CA HIS A 53 30.48 19.19 -0.76
C HIS A 53 29.63 19.65 0.43
N ASP A 54 30.21 20.53 1.26
CA ASP A 54 29.52 21.15 2.40
C ASP A 54 28.24 21.87 1.97
N PHE A 55 27.10 21.50 2.56
CA PHE A 55 25.80 22.11 2.27
C PHE A 55 25.60 23.45 3.01
N GLY A 56 26.36 23.71 4.08
CA GLY A 56 26.28 24.93 4.87
C GLY A 56 26.86 26.15 4.17
N LEU A 57 26.78 27.31 4.83
CA LEU A 57 27.05 28.62 4.22
C LEU A 57 28.45 28.73 3.64
N LYS A 58 29.46 28.18 4.31
CA LYS A 58 30.86 28.22 3.85
C LYS A 58 31.03 27.48 2.52
N GLY A 59 30.42 26.30 2.38
CA GLY A 59 30.39 25.57 1.13
C GLY A 59 29.62 26.32 0.04
N ALA A 60 28.43 26.83 0.38
CA ALA A 60 27.55 27.55 -0.56
C ALA A 60 28.24 28.79 -1.17
N LEU A 61 28.92 29.60 -0.35
CA LEU A 61 29.68 30.78 -0.82
C LEU A 61 30.77 30.41 -1.83
N LYS A 62 31.46 29.28 -1.64
CA LYS A 62 32.48 28.80 -2.60
C LYS A 62 31.89 28.39 -3.94
N ARG A 63 30.63 27.96 -3.96
CA ARG A 63 29.90 27.58 -5.18
C ARG A 63 29.23 28.77 -5.87
N GLY A 64 29.36 29.98 -5.31
CA GLY A 64 28.81 31.21 -5.88
C GLY A 64 27.39 31.55 -5.42
N ASP A 65 26.85 30.84 -4.44
CA ASP A 65 25.61 31.25 -3.76
C ASP A 65 25.87 32.48 -2.90
N TRP A 66 24.85 33.32 -2.76
CA TRP A 66 24.94 34.64 -2.12
C TRP A 66 25.91 35.63 -2.79
N HIS A 67 26.38 35.34 -4.00
CA HIS A 67 27.25 36.25 -4.75
C HIS A 67 26.45 37.40 -5.35
N LYS A 68 26.81 38.63 -4.98
CA LYS A 68 26.20 39.88 -5.46
C LYS A 68 24.67 39.95 -5.29
N THR A 69 24.13 39.27 -4.28
CA THR A 69 22.69 39.22 -4.02
C THR A 69 22.15 40.60 -3.65
N LYS A 70 22.92 41.39 -2.91
CA LYS A 70 22.59 42.79 -2.59
C LYS A 70 22.33 43.60 -3.86
N GLU A 71 23.23 43.50 -4.83
CA GLU A 71 23.12 44.22 -6.10
C GLU A 71 21.90 43.75 -6.90
N LEU A 72 21.63 42.44 -6.93
CA LEU A 72 20.41 41.91 -7.56
C LEU A 72 19.14 42.47 -6.91
N VAL A 73 19.09 42.52 -5.57
CA VAL A 73 17.97 43.08 -4.81
C VAL A 73 17.78 44.58 -5.09
N LEU A 74 18.88 45.33 -5.25
CA LEU A 74 18.88 46.77 -5.53
C LEU A 74 18.52 47.11 -6.99
N LYS A 75 18.63 46.17 -7.93
CA LYS A 75 18.17 46.37 -9.32
C LYS A 75 16.65 46.50 -9.45
N GLY A 76 15.91 46.11 -8.41
CA GLY A 76 14.46 46.31 -8.33
C GLY A 76 13.62 45.20 -8.96
N GLU A 77 12.34 45.21 -8.59
CA GLU A 77 11.35 44.18 -8.94
C GLU A 77 11.16 44.03 -10.45
N ASP A 78 11.04 45.14 -11.18
CA ASP A 78 10.79 45.14 -12.62
C ASP A 78 11.95 44.50 -13.38
N TRP A 79 13.20 44.79 -12.99
CA TRP A 79 14.37 44.19 -13.61
C TRP A 79 14.40 42.68 -13.38
N ILE A 80 14.16 42.22 -12.15
CA ILE A 80 14.16 40.79 -11.81
C ILE A 80 13.06 40.05 -12.60
N ILE A 81 11.85 40.59 -12.62
CA ILE A 81 10.72 40.00 -13.37
C ILE A 81 11.04 39.94 -14.86
N ASN A 82 11.59 41.01 -15.43
CA ASN A 82 11.89 41.07 -16.86
C ASN A 82 13.02 40.10 -17.24
N GLU A 83 14.10 39.99 -16.46
CA GLU A 83 15.13 38.97 -16.70
C GLU A 83 14.59 37.55 -16.59
N MET A 84 13.70 37.28 -15.64
CA MET A 84 13.02 35.98 -15.53
C MET A 84 12.03 35.71 -16.67
N LYS A 85 11.51 36.74 -17.34
CA LYS A 85 10.74 36.59 -18.59
C LYS A 85 11.68 36.33 -19.77
N VAL A 86 12.81 37.05 -19.86
CA VAL A 86 13.84 36.86 -20.89
C VAL A 86 14.43 35.46 -20.84
N SER A 87 14.60 34.89 -19.64
CA SER A 87 15.11 33.52 -19.50
C SER A 87 14.19 32.44 -20.06
N GLY A 88 12.92 32.75 -20.32
CA GLY A 88 11.94 31.77 -20.78
C GLY A 88 11.62 30.69 -19.74
N MET A 89 11.99 30.90 -18.47
CA MET A 89 11.79 29.91 -17.39
C MET A 89 10.31 29.57 -17.22
N ARG A 90 10.00 28.26 -17.32
CA ARG A 90 8.68 27.69 -17.05
C ARG A 90 8.67 26.97 -15.69
N GLY A 91 7.55 27.01 -14.99
CA GLY A 91 7.42 26.46 -13.65
C GLY A 91 7.77 24.97 -13.60
N ARG A 92 8.66 24.60 -12.67
CA ARG A 92 9.25 23.26 -12.54
C ARG A 92 8.47 22.29 -11.64
N GLY A 93 7.26 22.68 -11.24
CA GLY A 93 6.38 21.86 -10.39
C GLY A 93 5.38 20.98 -11.11
N GLY A 94 5.31 21.03 -12.46
CA GLY A 94 4.34 20.22 -13.23
C GLY A 94 3.61 21.00 -14.31
N ALA A 95 2.98 22.12 -13.93
CA ALA A 95 2.10 22.89 -14.81
C ALA A 95 2.82 23.64 -15.94
N GLY A 96 4.14 23.85 -15.84
CA GLY A 96 4.92 24.51 -16.89
C GLY A 96 4.51 25.96 -17.18
N PHE A 97 3.89 26.67 -16.23
CA PHE A 97 3.47 28.07 -16.44
C PHE A 97 4.69 29.01 -16.49
N PRO A 98 4.76 30.01 -17.39
CA PRO A 98 5.89 30.94 -17.47
C PRO A 98 6.13 31.69 -16.14
N SER A 99 7.28 31.47 -15.52
CA SER A 99 7.53 31.88 -14.12
C SER A 99 7.62 33.40 -13.96
N GLY A 100 8.34 34.09 -14.85
CA GLY A 100 8.41 35.56 -14.84
C GLY A 100 7.03 36.22 -15.07
N LEU A 101 6.14 35.60 -15.85
CA LEU A 101 4.76 36.07 -15.99
C LEU A 101 3.98 35.84 -14.70
N LYS A 102 4.10 34.66 -14.08
CA LYS A 102 3.44 34.33 -12.81
C LYS A 102 3.78 35.35 -11.72
N TRP A 103 5.07 35.67 -11.58
CA TRP A 103 5.55 36.61 -10.58
C TRP A 103 5.03 38.03 -10.82
N SER A 104 4.76 38.41 -12.07
CA SER A 104 4.20 39.72 -12.39
C SER A 104 2.74 39.92 -11.96
N PHE A 105 2.01 38.85 -11.64
CA PHE A 105 0.62 38.95 -11.16
C PHE A 105 0.51 39.53 -9.74
N MET A 106 1.60 39.55 -8.98
CA MET A 106 1.60 40.10 -7.61
C MET A 106 1.57 41.64 -7.56
N GLY A 107 1.68 42.36 -8.68
CA GLY A 107 1.65 43.85 -8.73
C GLY A 107 0.28 44.39 -9.20
N LYS A 108 -0.22 45.58 -8.82
CA LYS A 108 0.09 46.59 -7.79
C LYS A 108 -1.03 46.48 -6.73
N SER A 109 -0.70 46.15 -5.47
CA SER A 109 -1.70 45.74 -4.47
C SER A 109 -2.71 46.82 -4.06
N SER A 110 -3.84 46.36 -3.52
CA SER A 110 -4.68 47.12 -2.60
C SER A 110 -3.86 47.58 -1.36
N PRO A 111 -4.04 48.80 -0.85
CA PRO A 111 -3.29 49.30 0.30
C PRO A 111 -3.51 48.43 1.56
N GLY A 112 -2.45 48.17 2.32
CA GLY A 112 -2.55 47.69 3.71
C GLY A 112 -2.43 46.18 3.98
N ARG A 113 -2.33 45.31 2.96
CA ARG A 113 -2.10 43.86 3.15
C ARG A 113 -0.63 43.48 2.90
N PRO A 114 0.02 42.70 3.78
CA PRO A 114 1.34 42.13 3.48
C PRO A 114 1.24 41.17 2.27
N ARG A 115 2.38 40.84 1.68
CA ARG A 115 2.47 39.93 0.55
C ARG A 115 3.35 38.74 0.92
N TYR A 116 2.97 37.55 0.47
CA TYR A 116 3.69 36.34 0.82
C TYR A 116 4.21 35.61 -0.41
N LEU A 117 5.41 35.06 -0.27
CA LEU A 117 5.92 34.02 -1.14
C LEU A 117 5.71 32.69 -0.43
N VAL A 118 5.18 31.70 -1.12
CA VAL A 118 5.07 30.35 -0.59
C VAL A 118 5.83 29.41 -1.49
N ILE A 119 6.78 28.67 -0.91
CA ILE A 119 7.56 27.67 -1.62
C ILE A 119 6.90 26.32 -1.42
N ASN A 120 6.51 25.71 -2.53
CA ASN A 120 6.00 24.35 -2.54
C ASN A 120 7.17 23.36 -2.52
N ALA A 121 7.44 22.82 -1.34
CA ALA A 121 8.45 21.81 -1.06
C ALA A 121 7.82 20.51 -0.50
N ASP A 122 6.56 20.25 -0.85
CA ASP A 122 5.83 19.04 -0.44
C ASP A 122 6.28 17.80 -1.24
N GLU A 123 6.50 17.92 -2.55
CA GLU A 123 7.01 16.82 -3.39
C GLU A 123 6.35 15.45 -3.10
N GLY A 124 5.02 15.43 -3.05
CA GLY A 124 4.22 14.21 -2.89
C GLY A 124 4.20 13.29 -4.12
N GLU A 125 4.57 13.81 -5.30
CA GLU A 125 4.39 13.17 -6.61
C GLU A 125 5.26 11.91 -6.76
N PRO A 126 4.67 10.72 -6.99
CA PRO A 126 5.39 9.48 -7.22
C PRO A 126 6.45 9.59 -8.33
N GLY A 127 7.64 9.06 -8.04
CA GLY A 127 8.82 9.15 -8.91
C GLY A 127 9.65 10.43 -8.74
N THR A 128 9.14 11.45 -8.05
CA THR A 128 9.81 12.75 -7.90
C THR A 128 10.63 12.81 -6.62
N CYS A 129 11.91 13.16 -6.73
CA CYS A 129 12.82 13.35 -5.59
C CYS A 129 13.87 14.45 -5.84
N LYS A 130 13.56 15.42 -6.72
CA LYS A 130 14.45 16.52 -7.12
C LYS A 130 14.50 17.65 -6.09
N ASP A 131 13.35 17.98 -5.49
CA ASP A 131 13.22 19.06 -4.50
C ASP A 131 13.85 18.62 -3.18
N ARG A 132 13.71 17.33 -2.84
CA ARG A 132 14.42 16.65 -1.75
C ARG A 132 15.94 16.84 -1.83
N GLU A 133 16.56 16.72 -3.01
CA GLU A 133 18.01 16.92 -3.15
C GLU A 133 18.40 18.38 -2.95
N ILE A 134 17.62 19.33 -3.48
CA ILE A 134 17.88 20.77 -3.30
C ILE A 134 17.82 21.14 -1.80
N MET A 135 16.77 20.71 -1.09
CA MET A 135 16.60 21.05 0.33
C MET A 135 17.72 20.49 1.21
N ARG A 136 18.22 19.29 0.92
CA ARG A 136 19.20 18.63 1.79
C ARG A 136 20.65 18.96 1.44
N HIS A 137 20.97 19.19 0.17
CA HIS A 137 22.36 19.35 -0.28
C HIS A 137 22.72 20.77 -0.72
N ASP A 138 21.76 21.59 -1.16
CA ASP A 138 21.96 22.99 -1.56
C ASP A 138 20.90 23.97 -0.96
N PRO A 139 20.62 23.93 0.35
CA PRO A 139 19.56 24.74 0.97
C PRO A 139 19.79 26.25 0.83
N HIS A 140 21.05 26.73 0.87
CA HIS A 140 21.34 28.16 0.70
C HIS A 140 20.92 28.72 -0.66
N LYS A 141 20.98 27.90 -1.72
CA LYS A 141 20.52 28.28 -3.05
C LYS A 141 19.02 28.52 -3.08
N LEU A 142 18.26 27.67 -2.36
CA LEU A 142 16.82 27.86 -2.17
C LEU A 142 16.51 29.13 -1.35
N ILE A 143 17.21 29.35 -0.24
CA ILE A 143 16.98 30.52 0.63
C ILE A 143 17.32 31.83 -0.11
N GLU A 144 18.42 31.87 -0.85
CA GLU A 144 18.75 32.99 -1.72
C GLU A 144 17.66 33.21 -2.79
N GLY A 145 17.19 32.11 -3.39
CA GLY A 145 16.06 32.12 -4.32
C GLY A 145 14.81 32.74 -3.70
N CYS A 146 14.49 32.41 -2.44
CA CYS A 146 13.36 32.99 -1.73
C CYS A 146 13.49 34.50 -1.60
N LEU A 147 14.67 35.01 -1.25
CA LEU A 147 14.92 36.45 -1.16
C LEU A 147 14.75 37.14 -2.53
N ILE A 148 15.33 36.57 -3.57
CA ILE A 148 15.27 37.14 -4.93
C ILE A 148 13.85 37.13 -5.50
N ALA A 149 13.16 35.98 -5.43
CA ALA A 149 11.78 35.88 -5.87
C ALA A 149 10.85 36.74 -4.99
N GLY A 150 11.11 36.78 -3.68
CA GLY A 150 10.40 37.63 -2.74
C GLY A 150 10.53 39.10 -3.10
N ARG A 151 11.75 39.57 -3.38
CA ARG A 151 12.01 40.95 -3.85
C ARG A 151 11.31 41.26 -5.17
N ALA A 152 11.27 40.31 -6.10
CA ALA A 152 10.58 40.45 -7.39
C ALA A 152 9.07 40.67 -7.20
N MET A 153 8.46 40.02 -6.21
CA MET A 153 7.02 40.07 -5.94
C MET A 153 6.64 41.04 -4.81
N LEU A 154 7.61 41.75 -4.24
CA LEU A 154 7.48 42.60 -3.05
C LEU A 154 6.90 41.84 -1.84
N ALA A 155 7.28 40.58 -1.67
CA ALA A 155 6.83 39.73 -0.58
C ALA A 155 7.53 40.09 0.74
N ASN A 156 6.78 40.26 1.82
CA ASN A 156 7.32 40.54 3.15
C ASN A 156 8.02 39.34 3.78
N ALA A 157 7.59 38.13 3.43
CA ALA A 157 8.17 36.89 3.93
C ALA A 157 7.99 35.75 2.92
N ALA A 158 8.86 34.75 3.03
CA ALA A 158 8.69 33.44 2.41
C ALA A 158 8.27 32.40 3.45
N TYR A 159 7.30 31.57 3.10
CA TYR A 159 7.00 30.34 3.82
C TYR A 159 7.37 29.13 2.96
N ILE A 160 8.30 28.32 3.44
CA ILE A 160 8.70 27.07 2.80
C ILE A 160 7.87 25.94 3.40
N TYR A 161 6.91 25.43 2.62
CA TYR A 161 6.06 24.32 3.03
C TYR A 161 6.73 23.01 2.66
N VAL A 162 7.37 22.37 3.63
CA VAL A 162 8.13 21.13 3.47
C VAL A 162 7.24 19.94 3.77
N ARG A 163 7.38 18.87 2.98
CA ARG A 163 6.70 17.59 3.23
C ARG A 163 6.86 17.12 4.67
N GLY A 164 5.82 16.49 5.22
CA GLY A 164 5.86 15.95 6.59
C GLY A 164 6.95 14.90 6.80
N GLU A 165 7.14 14.02 5.83
CA GLU A 165 8.09 12.92 5.86
C GLU A 165 9.55 13.39 5.74
N PHE A 166 9.78 14.60 5.20
CA PHE A 166 11.11 15.19 5.00
C PHE A 166 11.62 15.92 6.25
N TYR A 167 11.67 15.20 7.37
CA TYR A 167 12.14 15.77 8.65
C TYR A 167 13.60 16.20 8.58
N ASN A 168 14.49 15.34 8.08
CA ASN A 168 15.93 15.64 8.00
C ASN A 168 16.20 16.81 7.05
N GLU A 169 15.52 16.83 5.90
CA GLU A 169 15.64 17.93 4.94
C GLU A 169 15.10 19.25 5.51
N ALA A 170 14.00 19.23 6.26
CA ALA A 170 13.49 20.41 6.98
C ALA A 170 14.48 20.89 8.05
N SER A 171 15.09 19.97 8.81
CA SER A 171 16.10 20.30 9.81
C SER A 171 17.36 20.91 9.18
N ASN A 172 17.87 20.33 8.09
CA ASN A 172 19.01 20.89 7.35
C ASN A 172 18.70 22.28 6.78
N LEU A 173 17.49 22.46 6.25
CA LEU A 173 17.04 23.75 5.74
C LEU A 173 16.92 24.79 6.85
N GLN A 174 16.40 24.41 8.04
CA GLN A 174 16.34 25.30 9.19
C GLN A 174 17.74 25.72 9.66
N LEU A 175 18.70 24.79 9.70
CA LEU A 175 20.10 25.11 10.03
C LEU A 175 20.68 26.14 9.05
N ALA A 176 20.45 25.97 7.75
CA ALA A 176 20.91 26.92 6.72
C ALA A 176 20.19 28.29 6.81
N ILE A 177 18.91 28.31 7.21
CA ILE A 177 18.16 29.53 7.50
C ILE A 177 18.78 30.27 8.69
N ASP A 178 19.07 29.56 9.78
CA ASP A 178 19.71 30.13 10.97
C ASP A 178 21.09 30.71 10.64
N GLU A 179 21.88 30.03 9.80
CA GLU A 179 23.15 30.55 9.27
C GLU A 179 22.95 31.83 8.45
N ALA A 180 21.92 31.88 7.59
CA ALA A 180 21.61 33.04 6.76
C ALA A 180 21.14 34.25 7.60
N TYR A 181 20.32 34.03 8.64
CA TYR A 181 19.95 35.06 9.62
C TYR A 181 21.18 35.58 10.37
N LYS A 182 22.04 34.69 10.88
CA LYS A 182 23.25 35.07 11.61
C LYS A 182 24.23 35.87 10.75
N ALA A 183 24.29 35.59 9.46
CA ALA A 183 25.12 36.32 8.50
C ALA A 183 24.48 37.62 7.98
N GLY A 184 23.23 37.95 8.38
CA GLY A 184 22.50 39.13 7.90
C GLY A 184 22.11 39.04 6.41
N LEU A 185 22.02 37.83 5.87
CA LEU A 185 21.64 37.59 4.47
C LEU A 185 20.11 37.67 4.28
N ILE A 186 19.35 37.30 5.31
CA ILE A 186 17.89 37.43 5.42
C ILE A 186 17.51 38.08 6.76
N GLY A 187 16.23 38.37 6.95
CA GLY A 187 15.69 39.10 8.08
C GLY A 187 15.62 40.61 7.82
N ARG A 188 15.83 41.41 8.87
CA ARG A 188 15.89 42.87 8.72
C ARG A 188 17.07 43.28 7.86
N ASN A 189 16.83 44.15 6.90
CA ASN A 189 17.86 44.67 5.98
C ASN A 189 18.66 43.52 5.31
N ALA A 190 17.95 42.58 4.68
CA ALA A 190 18.51 41.40 4.03
C ALA A 190 19.65 41.76 3.08
N CYS A 191 20.82 41.12 3.26
CA CYS A 191 22.05 41.41 2.52
C CYS A 191 22.51 42.88 2.58
N GLY A 192 22.04 43.67 3.55
CA GLY A 192 22.33 45.10 3.66
C GLY A 192 21.76 45.95 2.52
N SER A 193 20.64 45.52 1.91
CA SER A 193 20.01 46.18 0.76
C SER A 193 18.92 47.22 1.10
N GLY A 194 18.47 47.26 2.35
CA GLY A 194 17.32 48.03 2.81
C GLY A 194 15.98 47.28 2.68
N TYR A 195 15.98 45.99 2.32
CA TYR A 195 14.78 45.18 2.18
C TYR A 195 14.63 44.23 3.37
N ASP A 196 13.51 44.30 4.09
CA ASP A 196 13.21 43.37 5.17
C ASP A 196 12.53 42.12 4.60
N PHE A 197 13.07 40.93 4.90
CA PHE A 197 12.55 39.68 4.35
C PHE A 197 12.83 38.48 5.25
N ASP A 198 11.78 37.93 5.84
CA ASP A 198 11.88 36.73 6.69
C ASP A 198 11.60 35.44 5.90
N VAL A 199 12.20 34.33 6.36
CA VAL A 199 11.98 33.00 5.79
C VAL A 199 11.56 32.05 6.92
N TYR A 200 10.37 31.47 6.76
CA TYR A 200 9.77 30.53 7.71
C TYR A 200 9.70 29.14 7.09
N VAL A 201 9.95 28.10 7.89
CA VAL A 201 9.70 26.71 7.49
C VAL A 201 8.42 26.22 8.16
N HIS A 202 7.52 25.65 7.37
CA HIS A 202 6.31 24.98 7.83
C HIS A 202 6.32 23.55 7.33
N ARG A 203 6.02 22.57 8.18
CA ARG A 203 5.96 21.15 7.79
C ARG A 203 4.52 20.70 7.57
N GLY A 204 4.28 19.96 6.50
CA GLY A 204 3.06 19.19 6.29
C GLY A 204 3.01 17.92 7.14
N ALA A 205 2.06 17.03 6.83
CA ALA A 205 1.83 15.80 7.59
C ALA A 205 1.42 14.61 6.71
N GLY A 206 2.06 14.43 5.54
CA GLY A 206 1.86 13.27 4.66
C GLY A 206 0.57 13.31 3.84
N ALA A 207 0.40 14.37 3.03
CA ALA A 207 -0.76 14.50 2.15
C ALA A 207 -0.34 15.12 0.81
N TYR A 208 -0.34 14.33 -0.26
CA TYR A 208 0.04 14.79 -1.62
C TYR A 208 -0.87 15.93 -2.11
N ILE A 209 -2.15 15.92 -1.74
CA ILE A 209 -3.07 17.01 -2.08
C ILE A 209 -2.63 18.37 -1.50
N CYS A 210 -1.90 18.38 -0.37
CA CYS A 210 -1.32 19.62 0.17
C CYS A 210 -0.16 20.15 -0.68
N GLY A 211 0.33 19.40 -1.67
CA GLY A 211 1.22 19.89 -2.71
C GLY A 211 0.50 20.72 -3.79
N GLU A 212 -0.83 20.76 -3.84
CA GLU A 212 -1.57 21.67 -4.73
C GLU A 212 -1.51 23.12 -4.21
N GLU A 213 -1.33 24.10 -5.10
CA GLU A 213 -1.10 25.50 -4.76
C GLU A 213 -2.08 26.10 -3.74
N THR A 214 -3.39 25.89 -3.89
CA THR A 214 -4.39 26.44 -2.96
C THR A 214 -4.64 25.57 -1.74
N ALA A 215 -4.51 24.24 -1.86
CA ALA A 215 -4.57 23.34 -0.71
C ALA A 215 -3.39 23.57 0.24
N LEU A 216 -2.20 23.84 -0.30
CA LEU A 216 -1.01 24.18 0.46
C LEU A 216 -1.24 25.44 1.31
N ILE A 217 -1.85 26.46 0.72
CA ILE A 217 -2.24 27.68 1.42
C ILE A 217 -3.20 27.36 2.58
N GLU A 218 -4.25 26.59 2.33
CA GLU A 218 -5.22 26.20 3.38
C GLU A 218 -4.56 25.39 4.50
N SER A 219 -3.66 24.48 4.16
CA SER A 219 -2.90 23.70 5.14
C SER A 219 -1.99 24.58 5.99
N LEU A 220 -1.36 25.59 5.41
CA LEU A 220 -0.50 26.54 6.12
C LEU A 220 -1.31 27.46 7.04
N GLU A 221 -2.57 27.75 6.68
CA GLU A 221 -3.51 28.46 7.55
C GLU A 221 -4.04 27.61 8.72
N GLY A 222 -3.58 26.37 8.86
CA GLY A 222 -4.01 25.45 9.93
C GLY A 222 -5.36 24.79 9.68
N LYS A 223 -5.87 24.84 8.44
CA LYS A 223 -7.09 24.14 8.03
C LYS A 223 -6.73 22.80 7.37
N GLN A 224 -7.77 22.03 7.00
CA GLN A 224 -7.57 20.87 6.14
C GLN A 224 -7.02 21.31 4.77
N GLY A 225 -6.09 20.55 4.19
CA GLY A 225 -5.52 20.80 2.85
C GLY A 225 -6.50 20.52 1.70
N LYS A 226 -7.60 21.27 1.68
CA LYS A 226 -8.66 21.19 0.66
C LYS A 226 -8.51 22.40 -0.28
N PRO A 227 -8.30 22.20 -1.59
CA PRO A 227 -8.13 23.29 -2.55
C PRO A 227 -9.25 24.34 -2.53
N ARG A 228 -8.89 25.58 -2.86
CA ARG A 228 -9.86 26.66 -3.10
C ARG A 228 -10.29 26.67 -4.56
N LEU A 229 -11.55 27.03 -4.81
CA LEU A 229 -12.01 27.30 -6.18
C LEU A 229 -11.30 28.55 -6.72
N LYS A 230 -10.84 28.48 -7.98
CA LYS A 230 -10.29 29.63 -8.71
C LYS A 230 -11.37 30.13 -9.68
N PRO A 231 -11.77 31.43 -9.65
CA PRO A 231 -11.33 32.53 -8.78
C PRO A 231 -11.92 32.50 -7.35
N PRO A 232 -11.30 33.21 -6.37
CA PRO A 232 -10.16 34.13 -6.51
C PRO A 232 -8.79 33.42 -6.64
N PHE A 233 -7.88 34.01 -7.43
CA PHE A 233 -6.53 33.49 -7.56
C PHE A 233 -5.66 33.83 -6.33
N PRO A 234 -4.64 33.01 -6.00
CA PRO A 234 -3.74 33.29 -4.88
C PRO A 234 -3.06 34.67 -4.93
N ALA A 235 -2.76 35.17 -6.13
CA ALA A 235 -2.17 36.49 -6.33
C ALA A 235 -3.06 37.63 -5.83
N ASP A 236 -4.38 37.44 -5.80
CA ASP A 236 -5.33 38.39 -5.24
C ASP A 236 -5.61 38.10 -3.75
N THR A 237 -5.96 36.85 -3.43
CA THR A 237 -6.36 36.39 -2.10
C THR A 237 -5.84 34.98 -1.83
N GLY A 238 -4.61 34.89 -1.34
CA GLY A 238 -3.92 33.66 -0.94
C GLY A 238 -3.81 33.50 0.57
N LEU A 239 -2.58 33.30 1.07
CA LEU A 239 -2.26 33.00 2.46
C LEU A 239 -2.72 34.10 3.42
N PHE A 240 -3.47 33.72 4.45
CA PHE A 240 -4.11 34.64 5.41
C PHE A 240 -4.99 35.69 4.73
N GLY A 241 -5.57 35.33 3.58
CA GLY A 241 -6.27 36.27 2.74
C GLY A 241 -5.38 37.43 2.30
N CYS A 242 -4.10 37.20 2.00
CA CYS A 242 -3.14 38.19 1.47
C CYS A 242 -2.64 37.78 0.08
N PRO A 243 -2.20 38.72 -0.79
CA PRO A 243 -1.60 38.38 -2.08
C PRO A 243 -0.46 37.39 -1.91
N THR A 244 -0.52 36.26 -2.60
CA THR A 244 0.44 35.16 -2.45
C THR A 244 0.74 34.49 -3.78
N THR A 245 2.01 34.20 -4.04
CA THR A 245 2.41 33.30 -5.13
C THR A 245 3.02 32.03 -4.58
N VAL A 246 2.51 30.89 -5.04
CA VAL A 246 3.11 29.58 -4.75
C VAL A 246 4.03 29.17 -5.89
N THR A 247 5.22 28.68 -5.58
CA THR A 247 6.20 28.26 -6.60
C THR A 247 7.04 27.10 -6.09
N ASN A 248 7.39 26.17 -6.98
CA ASN A 248 8.18 24.98 -6.64
C ASN A 248 9.65 25.36 -6.33
N VAL A 249 10.27 24.58 -5.44
CA VAL A 249 11.68 24.69 -4.99
C VAL A 249 12.65 24.89 -6.15
N GLU A 250 12.65 24.04 -7.17
CA GLU A 250 13.58 24.10 -8.30
C GLU A 250 13.48 25.42 -9.07
N THR A 251 12.27 25.97 -9.20
CA THR A 251 12.05 27.25 -9.93
C THR A 251 12.68 28.42 -9.18
N VAL A 252 12.52 28.41 -7.86
CA VAL A 252 13.02 29.50 -7.00
C VAL A 252 14.52 29.39 -6.78
N ALA A 253 15.03 28.19 -6.53
CA ALA A 253 16.46 27.97 -6.34
C ALA A 253 17.28 28.25 -7.60
N ALA A 254 16.72 28.07 -8.81
CA ALA A 254 17.42 28.42 -10.04
C ALA A 254 17.52 29.93 -10.31
N ALA A 255 16.58 30.72 -9.78
CA ALA A 255 16.44 32.14 -10.13
C ALA A 255 17.69 32.99 -9.83
N PRO A 256 18.36 32.89 -8.66
CA PRO A 256 19.58 33.66 -8.41
C PRO A 256 20.67 33.42 -9.44
N THR A 257 20.89 32.16 -9.83
CA THR A 257 21.88 31.79 -10.85
C THR A 257 21.49 32.30 -12.23
N ILE A 258 20.22 32.22 -12.61
CA ILE A 258 19.71 32.79 -13.86
C ILE A 258 19.99 34.31 -13.91
N LEU A 259 19.69 35.04 -12.85
CA LEU A 259 19.92 36.49 -12.81
C LEU A 259 21.41 36.86 -12.80
N ARG A 260 22.26 36.05 -12.17
CA ARG A 260 23.73 36.24 -12.17
C ARG A 260 24.36 35.99 -13.53
N ARG A 261 23.96 34.90 -14.20
CA ARG A 261 24.53 34.48 -15.50
C ARG A 261 23.84 35.14 -16.70
N GLY A 262 22.67 35.75 -16.46
CA GLY A 262 21.83 36.43 -17.44
C GLY A 262 20.72 35.53 -17.98
N GLY A 263 19.53 36.10 -18.19
CA GLY A 263 18.38 35.34 -18.70
C GLY A 263 18.67 34.67 -20.05
N SER A 264 19.37 35.35 -20.94
CA SER A 264 19.72 34.82 -22.27
C SER A 264 20.63 33.59 -22.23
N TRP A 265 21.50 33.44 -21.22
CA TRP A 265 22.31 32.22 -21.05
C TRP A 265 21.40 31.02 -20.78
N PHE A 266 20.43 31.17 -19.88
CA PHE A 266 19.47 30.11 -19.58
C PHE A 266 18.53 29.84 -20.76
N ALA A 267 18.09 30.90 -21.46
CA ALA A 267 17.29 30.79 -22.69
C ALA A 267 18.03 30.10 -23.84
N GLY A 268 19.37 30.11 -23.78
CA GLY A 268 20.24 29.43 -24.74
C GLY A 268 20.09 27.91 -24.72
N PHE A 269 19.63 27.31 -23.63
CA PHE A 269 19.40 25.87 -23.50
C PHE A 269 17.97 25.46 -23.90
N GLY A 270 17.83 24.25 -24.45
CA GLY A 270 16.55 23.65 -24.82
C GLY A 270 15.91 24.22 -26.09
N ALA A 271 14.79 23.63 -26.48
CA ALA A 271 14.01 24.09 -27.62
C ALA A 271 13.30 25.44 -27.33
N PRO A 272 12.93 26.20 -28.38
CA PRO A 272 12.13 27.41 -28.20
C PRO A 272 10.87 27.15 -27.35
N ARG A 273 10.58 28.04 -26.40
CA ARG A 273 9.49 27.89 -25.40
C ARG A 273 9.70 26.77 -24.35
N ASN A 274 10.83 26.08 -24.38
CA ASN A 274 11.24 25.04 -23.44
C ASN A 274 12.65 25.29 -22.89
N SER A 275 12.90 26.53 -22.49
CA SER A 275 14.24 26.98 -22.15
C SER A 275 14.77 26.44 -20.82
N GLY A 276 16.09 26.24 -20.79
CA GLY A 276 16.87 26.05 -19.58
C GLY A 276 17.32 24.62 -19.30
N THR A 277 17.69 24.39 -18.04
CA THR A 277 17.99 23.08 -17.49
C THR A 277 16.82 22.55 -16.65
N LYS A 278 16.83 21.25 -16.39
CA LYS A 278 15.83 20.56 -15.57
C LYS A 278 16.48 19.46 -14.75
N LEU A 279 16.06 19.33 -13.49
CA LEU A 279 16.34 18.13 -12.71
C LEU A 279 15.41 16.99 -13.15
N PHE A 280 16.01 15.91 -13.64
CA PHE A 280 15.34 14.67 -13.99
C PHE A 280 15.53 13.65 -12.87
N ALA A 281 14.44 13.12 -12.34
CA ALA A 281 14.47 12.03 -11.36
C ALA A 281 14.13 10.72 -12.09
N ILE A 282 15.13 9.92 -12.44
CA ILE A 282 14.93 8.66 -13.17
C ILE A 282 14.83 7.50 -12.18
N SER A 283 13.73 6.77 -12.25
CA SER A 283 13.36 5.68 -11.34
C SER A 283 12.79 4.47 -12.11
N GLY A 284 12.52 3.38 -11.37
CA GLY A 284 11.98 2.14 -11.95
C GLY A 284 13.07 1.23 -12.52
N HIS A 285 12.77 0.56 -13.63
CA HIS A 285 13.55 -0.54 -14.21
C HIS A 285 14.72 -0.05 -15.09
N VAL A 286 15.60 0.77 -14.51
CA VAL A 286 16.91 1.15 -15.08
C VAL A 286 18.07 0.53 -14.29
N ASN A 287 19.25 0.43 -14.89
CA ASN A 287 20.41 -0.19 -14.23
C ASN A 287 20.93 0.64 -13.04
N ARG A 288 20.87 1.97 -13.13
CA ARG A 288 21.32 2.90 -12.08
C ARG A 288 20.33 4.07 -11.94
N PRO A 289 19.25 3.91 -11.16
CA PRO A 289 18.32 5.01 -10.87
C PRO A 289 19.07 6.21 -10.26
N CYS A 290 18.79 7.43 -10.73
CA CYS A 290 19.48 8.62 -10.27
C CYS A 290 18.65 9.89 -10.51
N THR A 291 18.99 10.96 -9.78
CA THR A 291 18.52 12.32 -10.07
C THR A 291 19.66 13.10 -10.70
N VAL A 292 19.45 13.68 -11.87
CA VAL A 292 20.49 14.42 -12.59
C VAL A 292 19.92 15.71 -13.18
N GLU A 293 20.66 16.81 -13.08
CA GLU A 293 20.34 18.01 -13.85
C GLU A 293 20.71 17.75 -15.31
N GLU A 294 19.95 18.20 -16.30
CA GLU A 294 20.38 18.09 -17.70
C GLU A 294 19.69 19.17 -18.54
N GLU A 295 20.14 19.35 -19.78
CA GLU A 295 19.50 20.30 -20.70
C GLU A 295 18.04 19.92 -20.95
N MET A 296 17.13 20.89 -20.97
CA MET A 296 15.78 20.67 -21.50
C MET A 296 15.84 20.19 -22.96
N SER A 297 14.82 19.46 -23.39
CA SER A 297 14.72 18.90 -24.75
C SER A 297 15.77 17.81 -25.08
N ILE A 298 16.53 17.31 -24.11
CA ILE A 298 17.35 16.09 -24.29
C ILE A 298 16.48 14.92 -24.77
N PRO A 299 16.90 14.09 -25.74
CA PRO A 299 16.18 12.88 -26.10
C PRO A 299 16.01 11.94 -24.89
N LEU A 300 14.79 11.42 -24.68
CA LEU A 300 14.48 10.55 -23.52
C LEU A 300 15.39 9.32 -23.48
N ARG A 301 15.66 8.72 -24.64
CA ARG A 301 16.57 7.59 -24.77
C ARG A 301 18.00 7.94 -24.35
N GLU A 302 18.51 9.08 -24.81
CA GLU A 302 19.85 9.57 -24.48
C GLU A 302 19.99 9.82 -22.98
N LEU A 303 18.99 10.44 -22.35
CA LEU A 303 18.95 10.67 -20.91
C LEU A 303 19.11 9.34 -20.13
N ILE A 304 18.35 8.31 -20.50
CA ILE A 304 18.36 7.00 -19.82
C ILE A 304 19.67 6.24 -20.08
N GLU A 305 20.10 6.16 -21.34
CA GLU A 305 21.31 5.41 -21.71
C GLU A 305 22.57 6.05 -21.10
N ARG A 306 22.68 7.39 -21.13
CA ARG A 306 23.87 8.11 -20.63
C ARG A 306 23.94 8.13 -19.11
N HIS A 307 22.87 8.54 -18.43
CA HIS A 307 22.94 8.86 -16.99
C HIS A 307 22.56 7.68 -16.09
N CYS A 308 21.74 6.74 -16.58
CA CYS A 308 21.23 5.63 -15.78
C CYS A 308 21.83 4.27 -16.20
N GLY A 309 22.74 4.26 -17.19
CA GLY A 309 23.31 3.04 -17.74
C GLY A 309 22.32 2.19 -18.54
N GLY A 310 21.22 2.79 -19.02
CA GLY A 310 20.20 2.10 -19.82
C GLY A 310 19.12 1.39 -19.00
N VAL A 311 18.12 0.88 -19.72
CA VAL A 311 17.02 0.05 -19.21
C VAL A 311 17.58 -1.31 -18.76
N ARG A 312 17.01 -1.91 -17.71
CA ARG A 312 17.36 -3.26 -17.27
C ARG A 312 17.17 -4.26 -18.42
N GLY A 313 18.21 -4.97 -18.81
CA GLY A 313 18.18 -5.88 -19.96
C GLY A 313 18.30 -5.21 -21.35
N GLY A 314 18.61 -3.92 -21.41
CA GLY A 314 18.80 -3.16 -22.65
C GLY A 314 17.54 -2.46 -23.15
N TRP A 315 17.70 -1.52 -24.09
CA TRP A 315 16.60 -0.69 -24.60
C TRP A 315 15.46 -1.49 -25.27
N ASP A 316 15.78 -2.64 -25.87
CA ASP A 316 14.78 -3.54 -26.45
C ASP A 316 13.89 -4.21 -25.40
N ASN A 317 14.31 -4.24 -24.14
CA ASN A 317 13.52 -4.72 -23.02
C ASN A 317 12.54 -3.67 -22.48
N LEU A 318 12.54 -2.45 -23.02
CA LEU A 318 11.61 -1.40 -22.61
C LEU A 318 10.17 -1.75 -22.98
N LEU A 319 9.25 -1.58 -22.03
CA LEU A 319 7.80 -1.67 -22.25
C LEU A 319 7.21 -0.28 -22.43
N ALA A 320 7.32 0.54 -21.38
CA ALA A 320 6.75 1.89 -21.32
C ALA A 320 7.50 2.79 -20.34
N ILE A 321 7.32 4.10 -20.47
CA ILE A 321 7.87 5.11 -19.58
C ILE A 321 6.78 6.10 -19.21
N ILE A 322 6.66 6.45 -17.93
CA ILE A 322 5.93 7.64 -17.50
C ILE A 322 6.94 8.79 -17.42
N PRO A 323 6.91 9.78 -18.33
CA PRO A 323 8.02 10.73 -18.48
C PRO A 323 8.06 11.85 -17.42
N GLY A 324 6.98 12.07 -16.66
CA GLY A 324 6.77 13.32 -15.94
C GLY A 324 6.20 13.24 -14.53
N GLY A 325 6.39 12.14 -13.82
CA GLY A 325 5.70 11.83 -12.57
C GLY A 325 4.41 11.07 -12.83
N SER A 326 3.84 10.43 -11.81
CA SER A 326 2.66 9.57 -12.00
C SER A 326 1.45 10.25 -12.60
N SER A 327 1.38 11.59 -12.57
CA SER A 327 0.25 12.36 -13.07
C SER A 327 0.10 12.33 -14.59
N VAL A 328 1.14 11.98 -15.34
CA VAL A 328 1.10 12.06 -16.82
C VAL A 328 0.85 10.69 -17.47
N PRO A 329 0.25 10.66 -18.68
CA PRO A 329 0.09 9.42 -19.43
C PRO A 329 1.44 8.75 -19.74
N LEU A 330 1.48 7.42 -19.65
CA LEU A 330 2.64 6.64 -20.08
C LEU A 330 2.85 6.70 -21.60
N LEU A 331 4.11 6.57 -22.03
CA LEU A 331 4.52 6.43 -23.42
C LEU A 331 5.00 4.99 -23.68
N PRO A 332 4.48 4.30 -24.72
CA PRO A 332 5.03 3.02 -25.16
C PRO A 332 6.40 3.23 -25.83
N ARG A 333 7.23 2.17 -25.84
CA ARG A 333 8.60 2.19 -26.38
C ARG A 333 8.78 2.97 -27.70
N HIS A 334 7.91 2.73 -28.69
CA HIS A 334 8.05 3.34 -30.02
C HIS A 334 7.91 4.88 -30.03
N LEU A 335 7.20 5.47 -29.05
CA LEU A 335 7.15 6.92 -28.88
C LEU A 335 8.34 7.44 -28.08
N CYS A 336 8.86 6.62 -27.15
CA CYS A 336 10.06 6.97 -26.37
C CYS A 336 11.32 7.11 -27.24
N ASP A 337 11.37 6.45 -28.39
CA ASP A 337 12.50 6.54 -29.34
C ASP A 337 12.68 7.96 -29.92
N THR A 338 11.59 8.72 -30.05
CA THR A 338 11.60 10.08 -30.65
C THR A 338 11.24 11.17 -29.65
N ALA A 339 10.94 10.82 -28.40
CA ALA A 339 10.52 11.78 -27.38
C ALA A 339 11.67 12.69 -26.95
N LEU A 340 11.43 14.00 -26.98
CA LEU A 340 12.30 14.99 -26.34
C LEU A 340 11.74 15.33 -24.96
N MET A 341 12.62 15.45 -23.97
CA MET A 341 12.25 15.73 -22.59
C MET A 341 11.98 17.22 -22.38
N ASP A 342 10.88 17.70 -22.96
CA ASP A 342 10.35 19.04 -22.78
C ASP A 342 8.82 19.08 -22.75
N PHE A 343 8.25 20.24 -22.38
CA PHE A 343 6.80 20.37 -22.16
C PHE A 343 5.99 20.24 -23.45
N ASP A 344 6.50 20.73 -24.57
CA ASP A 344 5.71 20.81 -25.80
C ASP A 344 5.80 19.49 -26.58
N SER A 345 6.98 18.89 -26.70
CA SER A 345 7.18 17.57 -27.32
C SER A 345 6.37 16.49 -26.62
N LEU A 346 6.41 16.42 -25.28
CA LEU A 346 5.65 15.41 -24.53
C LEU A 346 4.13 15.66 -24.60
N ARG A 347 3.68 16.91 -24.63
CA ARG A 347 2.26 17.25 -24.88
C ARG A 347 1.83 16.76 -26.26
N ASP A 348 2.63 16.99 -27.28
CA ASP A 348 2.33 16.60 -28.65
C ASP A 348 2.31 15.07 -28.82
N LEU A 349 3.04 14.33 -27.97
CA LEU A 349 2.94 12.87 -27.79
C LEU A 349 1.79 12.42 -26.89
N GLN A 350 0.85 13.32 -26.57
CA GLN A 350 -0.31 13.08 -25.69
C GLN A 350 0.08 12.62 -24.27
N SER A 351 1.23 13.08 -23.78
CA SER A 351 1.68 12.94 -22.40
C SER A 351 1.98 14.33 -21.81
N GLY A 352 2.87 14.43 -20.83
CA GLY A 352 3.32 15.69 -20.26
C GLY A 352 4.69 15.55 -19.59
N LEU A 353 5.40 16.66 -19.47
CA LEU A 353 6.69 16.68 -18.75
C LEU A 353 6.52 16.60 -17.23
N GLY A 354 5.40 17.10 -16.70
CA GLY A 354 5.13 17.16 -15.27
C GLY A 354 6.35 17.62 -14.45
N THR A 355 6.74 16.86 -13.44
CA THR A 355 7.91 17.17 -12.58
C THR A 355 9.24 16.76 -13.22
N ALA A 356 9.22 16.13 -14.40
CA ALA A 356 10.32 15.42 -15.04
C ALA A 356 10.85 14.21 -14.23
N ALA A 357 9.95 13.58 -13.49
CA ALA A 357 10.18 12.27 -12.87
C ALA A 357 9.93 11.14 -13.87
N VAL A 358 11.00 10.53 -14.37
CA VAL A 358 10.95 9.50 -15.40
C VAL A 358 10.85 8.13 -14.73
N ILE A 359 9.68 7.49 -14.81
CA ILE A 359 9.44 6.14 -14.26
C ILE A 359 9.53 5.14 -15.41
N VAL A 360 10.58 4.33 -15.42
CA VAL A 360 10.85 3.34 -16.49
C VAL A 360 10.27 1.98 -16.13
N MET A 361 9.54 1.36 -17.06
CA MET A 361 8.98 0.02 -16.91
C MET A 361 9.48 -0.89 -18.05
N ASP A 362 10.13 -1.99 -17.70
CA ASP A 362 10.57 -3.02 -18.66
C ASP A 362 9.46 -4.05 -18.93
N LYS A 363 9.68 -4.97 -19.87
CA LYS A 363 8.70 -5.99 -20.29
C LYS A 363 8.34 -7.02 -19.22
N SER A 364 9.06 -7.06 -18.09
CA SER A 364 8.71 -7.92 -16.96
C SER A 364 7.64 -7.31 -16.05
N THR A 365 7.26 -6.05 -16.28
CA THR A 365 6.23 -5.36 -15.52
C THR A 365 4.83 -5.71 -16.01
N ASP A 366 3.93 -6.01 -15.09
CA ASP A 366 2.49 -5.89 -15.35
C ASP A 366 2.09 -4.41 -15.37
N VAL A 367 2.01 -3.81 -16.56
CA VAL A 367 1.71 -2.38 -16.73
C VAL A 367 0.30 -2.03 -16.25
N VAL A 368 -0.66 -2.96 -16.34
CA VAL A 368 -2.03 -2.73 -15.87
C VAL A 368 -2.04 -2.65 -14.35
N GLN A 369 -1.29 -3.53 -13.67
CA GLN A 369 -1.13 -3.49 -12.21
C GLN A 369 -0.37 -2.25 -11.74
N ALA A 370 0.68 -1.83 -12.45
CA ALA A 370 1.40 -0.61 -12.14
C ALA A 370 0.48 0.63 -12.18
N ILE A 371 -0.35 0.77 -13.23
CA ILE A 371 -1.30 1.88 -13.35
C ILE A 371 -2.46 1.74 -12.34
N ALA A 372 -2.91 0.53 -12.03
CA ALA A 372 -3.88 0.31 -10.95
C ALA A 372 -3.34 0.79 -9.59
N ARG A 373 -2.05 0.57 -9.32
CA ARG A 373 -1.40 1.09 -8.10
C ARG A 373 -1.37 2.61 -8.07
N LEU A 374 -1.20 3.28 -9.21
CA LEU A 374 -1.33 4.74 -9.32
C LEU A 374 -2.76 5.22 -9.11
N ALA A 375 -3.76 4.53 -9.67
CA ALA A 375 -5.17 4.85 -9.41
C ALA A 375 -5.50 4.75 -7.90
N SER A 376 -4.98 3.71 -7.24
CA SER A 376 -5.10 3.54 -5.79
C SER A 376 -4.40 4.65 -4.99
N PHE A 377 -3.21 5.09 -5.43
CA PHE A 377 -2.52 6.26 -4.87
C PHE A 377 -3.38 7.52 -4.95
N TYR A 378 -3.93 7.84 -6.13
CA TYR A 378 -4.77 9.04 -6.28
C TYR A 378 -6.09 8.96 -5.50
N ARG A 379 -6.64 7.76 -5.31
CA ARG A 379 -7.78 7.54 -4.41
C ARG A 379 -7.42 7.78 -2.94
N HIS A 380 -6.24 7.34 -2.50
CA HIS A 380 -5.76 7.56 -1.13
C HIS A 380 -5.46 9.04 -0.86
N GLU A 381 -4.81 9.69 -1.81
CA GLU A 381 -4.32 11.06 -1.69
C GLU A 381 -5.32 12.14 -2.15
N SER A 382 -6.58 11.77 -2.36
CA SER A 382 -7.67 12.70 -2.67
C SER A 382 -8.28 13.27 -1.39
N CYS A 383 -8.35 14.60 -1.26
CA CYS A 383 -8.96 15.25 -0.09
C CYS A 383 -10.49 15.07 0.03
N GLY A 384 -11.14 14.49 -0.99
CA GLY A 384 -12.57 14.20 -0.99
C GLY A 384 -13.50 15.43 -1.08
N GLN A 385 -13.00 16.61 -1.43
CA GLN A 385 -13.83 17.83 -1.47
C GLN A 385 -14.85 17.83 -2.62
N CYS A 386 -14.39 17.74 -3.87
CA CYS A 386 -15.28 17.74 -5.04
C CYS A 386 -15.74 16.33 -5.42
N THR A 387 -17.02 16.18 -5.73
CA THR A 387 -17.65 14.88 -6.01
C THR A 387 -17.01 14.12 -7.18
N PRO A 388 -16.73 14.74 -8.35
CA PRO A 388 -16.15 13.99 -9.47
C PRO A 388 -14.80 13.37 -9.11
N CYS A 389 -13.95 14.08 -8.36
CA CYS A 389 -12.69 13.53 -7.88
C CYS A 389 -12.90 12.48 -6.78
N ARG A 390 -13.74 12.76 -5.76
CA ARG A 390 -13.94 11.89 -4.59
C ARG A 390 -14.48 10.52 -4.98
N GLU A 391 -15.56 10.51 -5.78
CA GLU A 391 -16.20 9.26 -6.19
C GLU A 391 -15.52 8.68 -7.42
N GLY A 392 -15.11 9.53 -8.37
CA GLY A 392 -14.46 9.09 -9.61
C GLY A 392 -13.13 8.40 -9.36
N SER A 393 -12.23 8.96 -8.52
CA SER A 393 -10.96 8.29 -8.20
C SER A 393 -11.15 6.93 -7.55
N ARG A 394 -12.18 6.78 -6.70
CA ARG A 394 -12.59 5.50 -6.13
C ARG A 394 -13.13 4.54 -7.18
N TRP A 395 -13.93 5.00 -8.13
CA TRP A 395 -14.39 4.17 -9.24
C TRP A 395 -13.24 3.72 -10.14
N LEU A 396 -12.30 4.62 -10.47
CA LEU A 396 -11.11 4.27 -11.23
C LEU A 396 -10.31 3.18 -10.52
N ASP A 397 -10.05 3.32 -9.21
CA ASP A 397 -9.35 2.31 -8.40
C ASP A 397 -10.05 0.94 -8.44
N LEU A 398 -11.37 0.91 -8.22
CA LEU A 398 -12.17 -0.32 -8.25
C LEU A 398 -12.20 -0.97 -9.64
N MET A 399 -12.38 -0.18 -10.71
CA MET A 399 -12.39 -0.69 -12.08
C MET A 399 -11.01 -1.18 -12.51
N MET A 400 -9.96 -0.43 -12.17
CA MET A 400 -8.57 -0.84 -12.43
C MET A 400 -8.23 -2.14 -11.70
N ALA A 401 -8.64 -2.31 -10.45
CA ALA A 401 -8.47 -3.57 -9.73
C ALA A 401 -9.17 -4.75 -10.43
N ARG A 402 -10.33 -4.52 -11.05
CA ARG A 402 -11.03 -5.52 -11.88
C ARG A 402 -10.27 -5.83 -13.18
N PHE A 403 -9.76 -4.82 -13.87
CA PHE A 403 -8.91 -5.00 -15.06
C PHE A 403 -7.64 -5.79 -14.76
N VAL A 404 -7.01 -5.56 -13.60
CA VAL A 404 -5.85 -6.34 -13.15
C VAL A 404 -6.19 -7.82 -13.03
N ARG A 405 -7.34 -8.16 -12.42
CA ARG A 405 -7.80 -9.55 -12.23
C ARG A 405 -8.40 -10.20 -13.48
N GLY A 406 -8.58 -9.44 -14.57
CA GLY A 406 -9.32 -9.91 -15.74
C GLY A 406 -10.84 -10.02 -15.53
N ASN A 407 -11.38 -9.53 -14.41
CA ASN A 407 -12.80 -9.64 -14.05
C ASN A 407 -13.60 -8.39 -14.46
N ALA A 408 -13.47 -8.04 -15.73
CA ALA A 408 -14.11 -6.91 -16.37
C ALA A 408 -14.59 -7.30 -17.77
N THR A 409 -15.45 -6.48 -18.37
CA THR A 409 -15.89 -6.70 -19.76
C THR A 409 -15.18 -5.73 -20.71
N SER A 410 -15.08 -6.09 -22.00
CA SER A 410 -14.48 -5.18 -22.99
C SER A 410 -15.21 -3.84 -23.08
N ALA A 411 -16.53 -3.81 -22.80
CA ALA A 411 -17.32 -2.58 -22.75
C ALA A 411 -16.90 -1.66 -21.59
N GLU A 412 -16.40 -2.21 -20.48
CA GLU A 412 -15.95 -1.43 -19.34
C GLU A 412 -14.67 -0.64 -19.64
N ILE A 413 -13.89 -1.02 -20.67
CA ILE A 413 -12.72 -0.26 -21.13
C ILE A 413 -13.16 1.12 -21.65
N ASP A 414 -14.27 1.17 -22.38
CA ASP A 414 -14.82 2.42 -22.89
C ASP A 414 -15.53 3.20 -21.77
N GLN A 415 -16.19 2.50 -20.83
CA GLN A 415 -16.82 3.13 -19.66
C GLN A 415 -15.80 3.81 -18.73
N ILE A 416 -14.67 3.16 -18.43
CA ILE A 416 -13.64 3.78 -17.58
C ILE A 416 -13.07 5.03 -18.27
N LEU A 417 -12.93 5.01 -19.60
CA LEU A 417 -12.52 6.18 -20.36
C LEU A 417 -13.55 7.31 -20.31
N GLU A 418 -14.85 7.01 -20.38
CA GLU A 418 -15.91 8.01 -20.16
C GLU A 418 -15.83 8.61 -18.76
N ILE A 419 -15.67 7.78 -17.71
CA ILE A 419 -15.51 8.25 -16.33
C ILE A 419 -14.30 9.18 -16.21
N THR A 420 -13.16 8.83 -16.82
CA THR A 420 -11.98 9.71 -16.77
C THR A 420 -12.24 11.08 -17.38
N LYS A 421 -13.09 11.18 -18.42
CA LYS A 421 -13.47 12.47 -19.05
C LYS A 421 -14.48 13.26 -18.23
N GLU A 422 -15.37 12.58 -17.51
CA GLU A 422 -16.29 13.22 -16.56
C GLU A 422 -15.58 13.73 -15.31
N MET A 423 -14.41 13.16 -14.97
CA MET A 423 -13.54 13.69 -13.93
C MET A 423 -12.74 14.90 -14.43
N GLU A 424 -12.11 14.76 -15.59
CA GLU A 424 -11.23 15.77 -16.17
C GLU A 424 -11.96 17.08 -16.42
N GLY A 425 -11.41 18.19 -15.92
CA GLY A 425 -12.00 19.53 -16.09
C GLY A 425 -13.28 19.83 -15.30
N HIS A 426 -13.83 18.87 -14.55
CA HIS A 426 -15.05 19.04 -13.73
C HIS A 426 -14.75 19.13 -12.22
N THR A 427 -13.49 19.34 -11.85
CA THR A 427 -13.02 19.34 -10.46
C THR A 427 -12.43 20.67 -10.04
N ILE A 428 -12.26 20.85 -8.72
CA ILE A 428 -11.74 22.10 -8.15
C ILE A 428 -10.24 22.28 -8.46
N CYS A 429 -9.49 21.17 -8.47
CA CYS A 429 -8.06 21.16 -8.76
C CYS A 429 -7.72 20.06 -9.77
N ALA A 430 -6.48 20.07 -10.24
CA ALA A 430 -5.95 19.15 -11.26
C ALA A 430 -5.60 17.74 -10.72
N LEU A 431 -5.90 17.41 -9.45
CA LEU A 431 -5.67 16.05 -8.94
C LEU A 431 -6.51 15.02 -9.71
N ALA A 432 -7.73 15.37 -10.12
CA ALA A 432 -8.58 14.47 -10.88
C ALA A 432 -8.02 14.21 -12.29
N ASP A 433 -7.48 15.25 -12.94
CA ASP A 433 -6.77 15.11 -14.21
C ASP A 433 -5.56 14.16 -14.03
N ALA A 434 -4.78 14.36 -12.96
CA ALA A 434 -3.66 13.48 -12.60
C ALA A 434 -4.07 12.03 -12.29
N ALA A 435 -5.28 11.81 -11.77
CA ALA A 435 -5.84 10.47 -11.53
C ALA A 435 -6.36 9.82 -12.81
N ALA A 436 -6.92 10.62 -13.73
CA ALA A 436 -7.51 10.19 -14.98
C ALA A 436 -6.47 9.84 -16.05
N TRP A 437 -5.46 10.70 -16.22
CA TRP A 437 -4.48 10.60 -17.30
C TRP A 437 -3.66 9.30 -17.33
N PRO A 438 -3.24 8.68 -16.21
CA PRO A 438 -2.54 7.39 -16.24
C PRO A 438 -3.41 6.27 -16.79
N VAL A 439 -4.69 6.26 -16.42
CA VAL A 439 -5.68 5.30 -16.93
C VAL A 439 -5.96 5.55 -18.41
N GLN A 440 -6.13 6.82 -18.82
CA GLN A 440 -6.29 7.17 -20.23
C GLN A 440 -5.06 6.74 -21.06
N GLY A 441 -3.85 6.94 -20.55
CA GLY A 441 -2.61 6.52 -21.20
C GLY A 441 -2.51 5.00 -21.35
N LEU A 442 -2.86 4.25 -20.30
CA LEU A 442 -2.92 2.79 -20.34
C LEU A 442 -3.91 2.31 -21.41
N MET A 443 -5.14 2.81 -21.38
CA MET A 443 -6.17 2.36 -22.32
C MET A 443 -5.88 2.82 -23.77
N ARG A 444 -5.15 3.92 -23.96
CA ARG A 444 -4.75 4.35 -25.31
C ARG A 444 -3.65 3.47 -25.91
N HIS A 445 -2.66 3.07 -25.12
CA HIS A 445 -1.46 2.40 -25.63
C HIS A 445 -1.43 0.89 -25.40
N PHE A 446 -2.12 0.41 -24.37
CA PHE A 446 -2.11 -0.99 -23.90
C PHE A 446 -3.51 -1.61 -23.83
N ARG A 447 -4.53 -1.03 -24.50
CA ARG A 447 -5.84 -1.68 -24.67
C ARG A 447 -5.74 -3.12 -25.16
N PRO A 448 -4.90 -3.48 -26.16
CA PRO A 448 -4.77 -4.88 -26.57
C PRO A 448 -4.30 -5.81 -25.43
N GLU A 449 -3.45 -5.32 -24.52
CA GLU A 449 -2.99 -6.10 -23.36
C GLU A 449 -4.12 -6.27 -22.33
N VAL A 450 -4.89 -5.21 -22.07
CA VAL A 450 -6.08 -5.28 -21.21
C VAL A 450 -7.10 -6.25 -21.81
N GLU A 451 -7.46 -6.10 -23.09
CA GLU A 451 -8.40 -6.98 -23.78
C GLU A 451 -7.92 -8.44 -23.82
N LYS A 452 -6.62 -8.67 -24.04
CA LYS A 452 -6.03 -10.01 -23.96
C LYS A 452 -6.24 -10.60 -22.58
N ARG A 453 -5.99 -9.83 -21.51
CA ARG A 453 -6.19 -10.29 -20.13
C ARG A 453 -7.65 -10.65 -19.84
N LEU A 454 -8.60 -9.85 -20.33
CA LEU A 454 -10.02 -10.17 -20.21
C LEU A 454 -10.38 -11.46 -20.96
N LYS A 455 -9.85 -11.64 -22.18
CA LYS A 455 -10.07 -12.86 -22.97
C LYS A 455 -9.44 -14.09 -22.33
N ASP A 456 -8.22 -13.99 -21.83
CA ASP A 456 -7.52 -15.11 -21.18
C ASP A 456 -8.26 -15.53 -19.89
N ALA A 457 -8.83 -14.56 -19.14
CA ALA A 457 -9.69 -14.84 -17.99
C ALA A 457 -11.02 -15.51 -18.40
N VAL A 458 -11.66 -15.06 -19.48
CA VAL A 458 -12.88 -15.69 -20.03
C VAL A 458 -12.60 -17.08 -20.57
N ALA A 459 -11.51 -17.29 -21.32
CA ALA A 459 -11.10 -18.61 -21.83
C ALA A 459 -10.75 -19.55 -20.67
N GLY A 460 -10.08 -19.05 -19.63
CA GLY A 460 -9.86 -19.78 -18.39
C GLY A 460 -11.17 -20.12 -17.66
N ALA A 461 -12.17 -19.25 -17.72
CA ALA A 461 -13.50 -19.49 -17.19
C ALA A 461 -14.35 -20.44 -18.05
N GLU A 462 -14.19 -20.43 -19.39
CA GLU A 462 -14.86 -21.33 -20.33
C GLU A 462 -14.29 -22.76 -20.24
N ILE A 463 -12.97 -22.92 -20.14
CA ILE A 463 -12.30 -24.19 -19.81
C ILE A 463 -12.78 -24.72 -18.45
N ARG A 464 -13.00 -23.84 -17.47
CA ARG A 464 -13.61 -24.18 -16.19
C ARG A 464 -15.12 -24.40 -16.26
N SER A 465 -15.80 -24.00 -17.34
CA SER A 465 -17.27 -24.15 -17.50
C SER A 465 -17.69 -25.48 -18.13
N ASP A 466 -16.78 -26.19 -18.80
CA ASP A 466 -16.94 -27.63 -19.12
C ASP A 466 -16.77 -28.52 -17.86
N ALA A 467 -16.24 -27.96 -16.77
CA ALA A 467 -16.24 -28.53 -15.42
C ALA A 467 -17.22 -27.73 -14.54
N GLY A 468 -18.52 -27.88 -14.82
CA GLY A 468 -19.60 -27.01 -14.37
C GLY A 468 -19.51 -26.44 -12.94
N TYR A 469 -19.22 -25.13 -12.84
CA TYR A 469 -19.62 -24.29 -11.71
C TYR A 469 -19.62 -22.81 -12.12
N ARG A 470 -20.66 -22.06 -11.74
CA ARG A 470 -20.76 -20.59 -11.90
C ARG A 470 -21.23 -19.96 -10.58
N PRO A 471 -20.59 -18.85 -10.13
CA PRO A 471 -21.23 -17.95 -9.19
C PRO A 471 -21.40 -16.53 -9.77
N ASP A 472 -22.57 -15.95 -9.49
CA ASP A 472 -22.95 -14.58 -9.78
C ASP A 472 -22.59 -13.64 -8.60
N GLN A 473 -22.65 -12.35 -8.91
CA GLN A 473 -22.06 -11.16 -8.31
C GLN A 473 -22.39 -10.84 -6.83
N THR A 474 -21.50 -10.02 -6.24
CA THR A 474 -21.73 -8.71 -5.55
C THR A 474 -21.10 -8.57 -4.14
N ILE A 475 -20.55 -7.36 -3.92
CA ILE A 475 -20.22 -6.64 -2.66
C ILE A 475 -18.77 -6.76 -2.15
N ALA A 476 -18.00 -5.71 -2.46
CA ALA A 476 -16.88 -5.23 -1.67
C ALA A 476 -17.15 -3.78 -1.21
N THR A 477 -17.42 -3.60 0.07
CA THR A 477 -17.11 -2.37 0.83
C THR A 477 -17.03 -2.73 2.30
N ALA A 478 -15.91 -2.42 2.96
CA ALA A 478 -15.86 -1.47 4.09
C ALA A 478 -14.81 -1.77 5.18
N HIS A 479 -13.50 -1.65 4.98
CA HIS A 479 -12.64 -1.33 6.14
C HIS A 479 -11.53 -0.33 5.83
N ALA A 480 -11.71 0.84 6.44
CA ALA A 480 -10.65 1.73 6.88
C ALA A 480 -11.15 2.29 8.22
N ALA A 481 -10.95 1.53 9.30
CA ALA A 481 -11.04 2.02 10.68
C ALA A 481 -10.67 0.88 11.63
N THR A 482 -9.40 0.68 11.92
CA THR A 482 -8.85 0.31 13.24
C THR A 482 -7.33 0.26 13.13
N GLY A 483 -6.62 1.07 13.91
CA GLY A 483 -5.19 0.86 14.12
C GLY A 483 -4.98 -0.43 14.91
N GLY A 484 -4.10 -1.31 14.43
CA GLY A 484 -3.81 -2.62 15.04
C GLY A 484 -2.33 -2.99 15.00
N LEU A 485 -1.56 -2.49 15.96
CA LEU A 485 -0.52 -3.15 16.79
C LEU A 485 0.52 -4.16 16.24
N TYR A 486 0.74 -4.28 14.93
CA TYR A 486 2.02 -4.74 14.37
C TYR A 486 2.59 -3.70 13.40
N ALA A 487 3.03 -2.57 13.96
CA ALA A 487 3.68 -1.50 13.19
C ALA A 487 5.15 -1.82 12.80
N SER A 488 5.63 -3.02 13.11
CA SER A 488 7.00 -3.49 12.84
C SER A 488 6.99 -4.66 11.86
N ASN A 489 8.00 -4.73 10.99
CA ASN A 489 8.20 -5.86 10.09
C ASN A 489 8.31 -7.17 10.89
N ARG A 490 7.75 -8.24 10.33
CA ARG A 490 7.77 -9.60 10.87
C ARG A 490 8.74 -10.44 10.03
N LEU A 491 9.57 -11.28 10.65
CA LEU A 491 10.39 -12.24 9.90
C LEU A 491 9.50 -13.41 9.53
N VAL A 492 9.13 -13.47 8.26
CA VAL A 492 8.19 -14.44 7.71
C VAL A 492 8.96 -15.47 6.93
N GLN A 493 8.79 -16.73 7.28
CA GLN A 493 9.27 -17.83 6.46
C GLN A 493 8.28 -18.00 5.28
N LEU A 494 8.79 -18.31 4.09
CA LEU A 494 7.99 -18.46 2.85
C LEU A 494 8.21 -19.83 2.19
N SER A 495 9.25 -20.55 2.61
CA SER A 495 9.52 -21.94 2.26
C SER A 495 10.49 -22.53 3.29
N GLU A 496 10.82 -23.82 3.17
CA GLU A 496 11.82 -24.47 4.02
C GLU A 496 13.17 -23.73 4.07
N THR A 497 13.54 -23.03 2.99
CA THR A 497 14.85 -22.37 2.84
C THR A 497 14.78 -20.85 2.74
N ARG A 498 13.59 -20.24 2.73
CA ARG A 498 13.41 -18.80 2.46
C ARG A 498 12.71 -18.10 3.62
N THR A 499 13.33 -17.04 4.11
CA THR A 499 12.82 -16.17 5.19
C THR A 499 13.00 -14.71 4.81
N GLU A 500 11.98 -13.87 5.02
CA GLU A 500 11.98 -12.47 4.63
C GLU A 500 11.37 -11.58 5.71
N TRP A 501 11.91 -10.39 5.90
CA TRP A 501 11.26 -9.39 6.74
C TRP A 501 10.13 -8.72 5.95
N MET A 502 8.90 -8.93 6.38
CA MET A 502 7.69 -8.48 5.69
C MET A 502 6.89 -7.56 6.59
N ASN A 503 6.40 -6.45 6.03
CA ASN A 503 5.41 -5.61 6.69
C ASN A 503 4.00 -6.20 6.54
N GLU A 504 3.04 -5.67 7.29
CA GLU A 504 1.66 -6.19 7.31
C GLU A 504 1.00 -6.20 5.93
N SER A 505 1.29 -5.22 5.06
CA SER A 505 0.74 -5.20 3.70
C SER A 505 1.30 -6.33 2.82
N GLN A 506 2.57 -6.67 2.97
CA GLN A 506 3.20 -7.80 2.27
C GLN A 506 2.66 -9.13 2.77
N ILE A 507 2.30 -9.22 4.06
CA ILE A 507 1.72 -10.44 4.63
C ILE A 507 0.26 -10.59 4.19
N LEU A 508 -0.50 -9.50 4.12
CA LEU A 508 -1.82 -9.49 3.53
C LEU A 508 -1.80 -9.89 2.04
N GLU A 509 -0.71 -9.59 1.33
CA GLU A 509 -0.51 -10.05 -0.05
C GLU A 509 -0.33 -11.58 -0.11
N LEU A 510 0.49 -12.17 0.76
CA LEU A 510 0.61 -13.64 0.88
C LEU A 510 -0.74 -14.30 1.14
N ILE A 511 -1.50 -13.78 2.10
CA ILE A 511 -2.83 -14.28 2.43
C ILE A 511 -3.76 -14.17 1.22
N SER A 512 -3.71 -13.04 0.49
CA SER A 512 -4.55 -12.85 -0.69
C SER A 512 -4.24 -13.78 -1.86
N HIS A 513 -3.02 -14.30 -1.88
CA HIS A 513 -2.59 -15.32 -2.84
C HIS A 513 -2.75 -16.75 -2.32
N GLN A 514 -3.36 -16.94 -1.14
CA GLN A 514 -3.42 -18.22 -0.44
C GLN A 514 -2.03 -18.88 -0.34
N GLN A 515 -0.99 -18.05 -0.25
CA GLN A 515 0.37 -18.54 -0.12
C GLN A 515 0.63 -18.84 1.34
N ARG A 516 1.02 -20.08 1.65
CA ARG A 516 1.36 -20.46 3.02
C ARG A 516 2.60 -19.73 3.52
N PHE A 517 2.55 -19.31 4.78
CA PHE A 517 3.66 -18.63 5.45
C PHE A 517 3.59 -18.86 6.96
N ARG A 518 4.70 -18.61 7.64
CA ARG A 518 4.83 -18.74 9.08
C ARG A 518 5.58 -17.55 9.63
N ASP A 519 5.10 -16.99 10.72
CA ASP A 519 5.84 -15.98 11.46
C ASP A 519 6.92 -16.64 12.32
N ILE A 520 8.18 -16.26 12.10
CA ILE A 520 9.33 -16.73 12.86
C ILE A 520 10.11 -15.57 13.51
N THR A 521 9.50 -14.38 13.61
CA THR A 521 10.11 -13.16 14.17
C THR A 521 10.77 -13.40 15.52
N ASP A 522 10.13 -14.23 16.33
CA ASP A 522 10.48 -14.49 17.71
C ASP A 522 10.99 -15.93 17.94
N ALA A 523 11.19 -16.71 16.87
CA ALA A 523 11.62 -18.09 16.94
C ALA A 523 13.07 -18.20 17.44
N LYS A 524 13.30 -19.01 18.48
CA LYS A 524 14.64 -19.37 18.95
C LYS A 524 15.07 -20.73 18.36
N PRO A 525 16.39 -21.01 18.25
CA PRO A 525 16.86 -22.36 17.97
C PRO A 525 16.27 -23.35 18.98
N GLN A 526 15.87 -24.52 18.49
CA GLN A 526 15.24 -25.59 19.25
C GLN A 526 15.94 -25.80 20.60
N ALA A 527 15.26 -25.46 21.71
CA ALA A 527 15.82 -25.63 23.03
C ALA A 527 15.97 -27.13 23.33
N ALA A 528 17.07 -27.51 23.97
CA ALA A 528 17.26 -28.88 24.40
C ALA A 528 16.11 -29.32 25.31
N VAL A 529 15.49 -30.44 24.93
CA VAL A 529 14.37 -31.08 25.58
C VAL A 529 14.68 -31.28 27.08
N GLY A 530 14.09 -30.45 27.95
CA GLY A 530 14.04 -30.73 29.38
C GLY A 530 13.24 -32.00 29.66
N ASN A 531 13.35 -32.57 30.86
CA ASN A 531 12.67 -33.81 31.27
C ASN A 531 11.21 -33.86 30.78
N GLN A 532 10.96 -34.62 29.72
CA GLN A 532 9.64 -34.75 29.13
C GLN A 532 8.77 -35.61 30.04
N PRO A 533 7.51 -35.20 30.31
CA PRO A 533 6.57 -36.04 31.04
C PRO A 533 6.39 -37.40 30.35
N THR A 534 6.15 -38.44 31.13
CA THR A 534 5.84 -39.79 30.61
C THR A 534 4.62 -39.77 29.69
N PHE A 535 4.78 -40.25 28.46
CA PHE A 535 3.72 -40.32 27.45
C PHE A 535 3.31 -41.77 27.18
N PRO A 536 2.01 -42.12 27.15
CA PRO A 536 1.56 -43.49 26.85
C PRO A 536 1.71 -43.77 25.35
N THR A 537 2.16 -44.98 24.99
CA THR A 537 2.32 -45.40 23.59
C THR A 537 1.28 -46.43 23.16
N THR A 538 0.41 -46.86 24.07
CA THR A 538 -0.64 -47.86 23.84
C THR A 538 -1.91 -47.50 24.59
N LEU A 539 -3.06 -47.92 24.07
CA LEU A 539 -4.36 -47.69 24.70
C LEU A 539 -4.57 -48.62 25.90
N THR A 540 -4.91 -48.06 27.07
CA THR A 540 -5.19 -48.80 28.31
C THR A 540 -6.52 -48.44 28.96
N HIS A 541 -7.22 -47.43 28.44
CA HIS A 541 -8.43 -46.87 29.05
C HIS A 541 -9.66 -46.97 28.15
N GLN A 542 -9.71 -47.94 27.23
CA GLN A 542 -10.82 -48.11 26.29
C GLN A 542 -12.18 -48.23 26.99
N ALA A 543 -12.23 -48.91 28.15
CA ALA A 543 -13.46 -49.08 28.92
C ALA A 543 -14.03 -47.75 29.46
N GLN A 544 -13.17 -46.77 29.73
CA GLN A 544 -13.54 -45.43 30.18
C GLN A 544 -13.97 -44.52 29.03
N VAL A 545 -13.44 -44.74 27.81
CA VAL A 545 -13.77 -43.95 26.62
C VAL A 545 -15.19 -44.24 26.11
N GLN A 546 -15.58 -45.52 26.04
CA GLN A 546 -16.84 -45.94 25.40
C GLN A 546 -18.10 -45.23 25.94
N PRO A 547 -18.30 -45.05 27.26
CA PRO A 547 -19.45 -44.31 27.79
C PRO A 547 -19.49 -42.84 27.36
N LEU A 548 -18.33 -42.22 27.09
CA LEU A 548 -18.26 -40.83 26.61
C LEU A 548 -18.72 -40.73 25.16
N LEU A 549 -18.35 -41.69 24.31
CA LEU A 549 -18.72 -41.68 22.89
C LEU A 549 -20.25 -41.69 22.70
N ALA A 550 -20.96 -42.42 23.58
CA ALA A 550 -22.42 -42.46 23.58
C ALA A 550 -23.09 -41.12 23.96
N GLN A 551 -22.35 -40.17 24.52
CA GLN A 551 -22.83 -38.84 24.93
C GLN A 551 -22.54 -37.76 23.88
N VAL A 552 -21.80 -38.09 22.81
CA VAL A 552 -21.52 -37.18 21.70
C VAL A 552 -22.82 -36.88 20.96
N ASN A 553 -23.11 -35.61 20.74
CA ASN A 553 -24.34 -35.15 20.14
C ASN A 553 -24.06 -34.17 19.00
N GLU A 554 -24.27 -34.63 17.78
CA GLU A 554 -24.10 -33.85 16.54
C GLU A 554 -24.85 -32.51 16.55
N ALA A 555 -26.01 -32.43 17.22
CA ALA A 555 -26.81 -31.21 17.26
C ALA A 555 -26.09 -30.06 17.97
N VAL A 556 -25.16 -30.35 18.89
CA VAL A 556 -24.42 -29.33 19.64
C VAL A 556 -23.38 -28.65 18.74
N PRO A 557 -22.41 -29.36 18.11
CA PRO A 557 -21.54 -28.77 17.10
C PRO A 557 -22.30 -28.03 16.01
N ARG A 558 -23.37 -28.63 15.48
CA ARG A 558 -24.20 -28.00 14.42
C ARG A 558 -24.81 -26.68 14.87
N SER A 559 -25.38 -26.63 16.07
CA SER A 559 -25.98 -25.40 16.60
C SER A 559 -24.93 -24.32 16.90
N VAL A 560 -23.78 -24.69 17.46
CA VAL A 560 -22.72 -23.73 17.78
C VAL A 560 -22.09 -23.21 16.50
N LEU A 561 -21.77 -24.09 15.56
CA LEU A 561 -21.19 -23.72 14.26
C LEU A 561 -22.14 -22.84 13.45
N THR A 562 -23.46 -23.06 13.56
CA THR A 562 -24.45 -22.19 12.91
C THR A 562 -24.33 -20.74 13.37
N ASN A 563 -24.13 -20.53 14.68
CA ASN A 563 -23.93 -19.18 15.21
C ASN A 563 -22.52 -18.65 14.92
N PHE A 564 -21.52 -19.52 14.92
CA PHE A 564 -20.12 -19.13 14.69
C PHE A 564 -19.85 -18.71 13.23
N THR A 565 -20.55 -19.32 12.28
CA THR A 565 -20.54 -18.96 10.85
C THR A 565 -21.43 -17.77 10.50
N ALA A 566 -22.20 -17.25 11.48
CA ALA A 566 -23.03 -16.07 11.29
C ALA A 566 -22.24 -14.75 11.40
N PHE A 567 -21.04 -14.78 12.01
CA PHE A 567 -20.10 -13.66 11.94
C PHE A 567 -19.68 -13.42 10.49
N THR A 568 -19.48 -12.16 10.09
CA THR A 568 -19.04 -11.83 8.73
C THR A 568 -17.74 -12.57 8.39
N ASN A 569 -16.73 -12.42 9.23
CA ASN A 569 -15.52 -13.22 9.30
C ASN A 569 -15.07 -13.26 10.76
N ARG A 570 -14.01 -13.99 11.07
CA ARG A 570 -13.43 -14.02 12.42
C ARG A 570 -11.96 -13.60 12.41
N TYR A 571 -11.61 -12.69 11.50
CA TYR A 571 -10.22 -12.27 11.29
C TYR A 571 -9.59 -11.69 12.56
N TYR A 572 -8.44 -12.23 12.95
CA TYR A 572 -7.81 -11.96 14.25
C TYR A 572 -7.49 -10.49 14.51
N ASN A 573 -7.22 -9.73 13.44
CA ASN A 573 -6.77 -8.33 13.53
C ASN A 573 -7.90 -7.29 13.36
N ASN A 574 -9.17 -7.69 13.45
CA ASN A 574 -10.29 -6.77 13.31
C ASN A 574 -11.31 -6.87 14.45
N ASN A 575 -12.35 -6.03 14.39
CA ASN A 575 -13.41 -6.02 15.39
C ASN A 575 -14.32 -7.25 15.34
N ASN A 576 -14.45 -7.92 14.19
CA ASN A 576 -15.23 -9.16 14.09
C ASN A 576 -14.53 -10.33 14.80
N GLY A 577 -13.19 -10.46 14.67
CA GLY A 577 -12.37 -11.39 15.45
C GLY A 577 -12.49 -11.15 16.95
N LYS A 578 -12.41 -9.89 17.38
CA LYS A 578 -12.63 -9.52 18.79
C LYS A 578 -14.03 -9.92 19.30
N GLN A 579 -15.07 -9.68 18.51
CA GLN A 579 -16.46 -10.01 18.88
C GLN A 579 -16.70 -11.53 18.88
N SER A 580 -16.18 -12.25 17.89
CA SER A 580 -16.33 -13.71 17.78
C SER A 580 -15.62 -14.44 18.92
N SER A 581 -14.39 -14.04 19.29
CA SER A 581 -13.70 -14.60 20.46
C SER A 581 -14.41 -14.30 21.79
N ALA A 582 -14.95 -13.09 21.96
CA ALA A 582 -15.77 -12.76 23.13
C ALA A 582 -17.05 -13.60 23.19
N TRP A 583 -17.69 -13.86 22.04
CA TRP A 583 -18.84 -14.73 21.95
C TRP A 583 -18.47 -16.18 22.27
N LEU A 584 -17.41 -16.71 21.66
CA LEU A 584 -16.95 -18.08 21.87
C LEU A 584 -16.59 -18.33 23.34
N LEU A 585 -15.94 -17.36 24.00
CA LEU A 585 -15.65 -17.42 25.44
C LEU A 585 -16.93 -17.63 26.27
N ASN A 586 -17.99 -16.91 25.96
CA ASN A 586 -19.27 -17.04 26.66
C ASN A 586 -19.99 -18.34 26.31
N THR A 587 -19.91 -18.78 25.05
CA THR A 587 -20.44 -20.06 24.61
C THR A 587 -19.79 -21.21 25.38
N ILE A 588 -18.45 -21.24 25.45
CA ILE A 588 -17.69 -22.24 26.21
C ILE A 588 -18.10 -22.23 27.69
N LYS A 589 -18.17 -21.05 28.31
CA LYS A 589 -18.62 -20.91 29.71
C LYS A 589 -20.03 -21.43 29.97
N SER A 590 -20.93 -21.32 28.99
CA SER A 590 -22.32 -21.81 29.14
C SER A 590 -22.45 -23.33 28.95
N ILE A 591 -21.54 -23.93 28.18
CA ILE A 591 -21.56 -25.37 27.87
C ILE A 591 -20.75 -26.19 28.88
N ALA A 592 -19.66 -25.62 29.39
CA ALA A 592 -18.76 -26.23 30.36
C ALA A 592 -19.43 -26.43 31.73
N SER A 593 -19.04 -27.49 32.45
CA SER A 593 -19.50 -27.71 33.82
C SER A 593 -18.73 -26.85 34.83
N SER A 594 -19.20 -26.81 36.08
CA SER A 594 -18.58 -26.04 37.17
C SER A 594 -17.14 -26.42 37.52
N ARG A 595 -16.65 -27.58 37.05
CA ARG A 595 -15.25 -28.01 37.24
C ARG A 595 -14.28 -27.47 36.20
N VAL A 596 -14.74 -26.64 35.26
CA VAL A 596 -13.93 -26.05 34.19
C VAL A 596 -13.68 -24.58 34.49
N SER A 597 -12.41 -24.15 34.47
CA SER A 597 -12.06 -22.72 34.46
C SER A 597 -11.82 -22.24 33.04
N VAL A 598 -12.50 -21.19 32.61
CA VAL A 598 -12.40 -20.65 31.24
C VAL A 598 -11.84 -19.23 31.28
N THR A 599 -10.69 -19.02 30.66
CA THR A 599 -9.98 -17.74 30.62
C THR A 599 -9.64 -17.31 29.20
N ALA A 600 -9.70 -16.00 28.94
CA ALA A 600 -9.15 -15.43 27.72
C ALA A 600 -7.64 -15.16 27.89
N PHE A 601 -6.88 -15.43 26.85
CA PHE A 601 -5.48 -15.08 26.72
C PHE A 601 -5.35 -13.91 25.74
N ALA A 602 -4.83 -12.78 26.23
CA ALA A 602 -4.70 -11.57 25.44
C ALA A 602 -3.42 -11.60 24.60
N HIS A 603 -3.54 -11.18 23.33
CA HIS A 603 -2.42 -11.03 22.40
C HIS A 603 -2.13 -9.55 22.11
N ARG A 604 -1.14 -9.29 21.25
CA ARG A 604 -0.86 -7.94 20.71
C ARG A 604 -1.93 -7.46 19.72
N PHE A 605 -2.81 -8.36 19.27
CA PHE A 605 -3.91 -8.10 18.35
C PHE A 605 -5.29 -8.25 19.04
N PRO A 606 -6.37 -7.74 18.43
CA PRO A 606 -7.69 -7.65 19.07
C PRO A 606 -8.36 -8.97 19.46
N GLN A 607 -8.22 -10.05 18.68
CA GLN A 607 -8.80 -11.36 19.01
C GLN A 607 -8.00 -12.06 20.12
N SER A 608 -8.71 -12.62 21.11
CA SER A 608 -8.08 -13.37 22.21
C SER A 608 -8.15 -14.87 21.95
N SER A 609 -7.09 -15.61 22.30
CA SER A 609 -7.20 -17.07 22.44
C SER A 609 -8.01 -17.41 23.69
N ILE A 610 -8.64 -18.58 23.74
CA ILE A 610 -9.44 -19.03 24.88
C ILE A 610 -8.87 -20.33 25.40
N ILE A 611 -8.72 -20.43 26.73
CA ILE A 611 -8.19 -21.60 27.42
C ILE A 611 -9.24 -22.06 28.41
N ALA A 612 -9.75 -23.28 28.24
CA ALA A 612 -10.61 -23.96 29.21
C ALA A 612 -9.82 -25.08 29.89
N ARG A 613 -9.74 -25.06 31.21
CA ARG A 613 -8.93 -25.99 31.99
C ARG A 613 -9.78 -26.84 32.93
N ILE A 614 -9.50 -28.14 32.94
CA ILE A 614 -9.94 -29.10 33.94
C ILE A 614 -8.71 -29.52 34.75
N ASN A 615 -8.76 -29.36 36.06
CA ASN A 615 -7.63 -29.70 36.93
C ASN A 615 -7.45 -31.22 37.04
N GLY A 616 -6.18 -31.64 37.09
CA GLY A 616 -5.79 -33.01 37.38
C GLY A 616 -5.82 -33.32 38.87
N THR A 617 -5.93 -34.59 39.24
CA THR A 617 -5.96 -35.03 40.64
C THR A 617 -4.58 -35.17 41.27
N SER A 618 -3.65 -35.86 40.59
CA SER A 618 -2.34 -36.26 41.15
C SER A 618 -1.13 -35.72 40.39
N ARG A 619 -1.32 -35.24 39.16
CA ARG A 619 -0.31 -34.67 38.28
C ARG A 619 -0.81 -33.37 37.64
N ASN A 620 -1.38 -32.47 38.45
CA ASN A 620 -2.00 -31.23 37.94
C ASN A 620 -1.01 -30.26 37.26
N ASP A 621 0.29 -30.40 37.55
CA ASP A 621 1.37 -29.62 36.94
C ASP A 621 1.72 -30.11 35.53
N GLU A 622 1.32 -31.34 35.17
CA GLU A 622 1.38 -31.88 33.82
C GLU A 622 0.09 -31.55 33.06
N VAL A 623 0.23 -31.05 31.83
CA VAL A 623 -0.90 -30.57 31.01
C VAL A 623 -1.01 -31.37 29.71
N VAL A 624 -2.20 -31.89 29.44
CA VAL A 624 -2.60 -32.43 28.12
C VAL A 624 -3.42 -31.37 27.41
N ILE A 625 -3.07 -31.04 26.18
CA ILE A 625 -3.74 -29.99 25.40
C ILE A 625 -4.54 -30.62 24.27
N ILE A 626 -5.78 -30.15 24.11
CA ILE A 626 -6.61 -30.38 22.94
C ILE A 626 -6.84 -29.01 22.31
N SER A 627 -6.44 -28.82 21.07
CA SER A 627 -6.44 -27.49 20.47
C SER A 627 -7.14 -27.43 19.12
N ALA A 628 -7.60 -26.24 18.78
CA ALA A 628 -8.11 -25.83 17.48
C ALA A 628 -7.86 -24.32 17.35
N HIS A 629 -8.06 -23.76 16.17
CA HIS A 629 -8.05 -22.32 15.96
C HIS A 629 -9.42 -21.80 15.56
N GLN A 630 -9.62 -20.49 15.73
CA GLN A 630 -10.95 -19.90 15.80
C GLN A 630 -11.16 -18.74 14.81
N ASP A 631 -10.08 -18.22 14.23
CA ASP A 631 -10.19 -17.22 13.19
C ASP A 631 -10.79 -17.81 11.91
N SER A 632 -11.09 -16.90 11.00
CA SER A 632 -11.43 -17.22 9.62
C SER A 632 -11.22 -15.97 8.82
N ILE A 633 -10.67 -16.15 7.64
CA ILE A 633 -10.31 -15.04 6.77
C ILE A 633 -10.99 -15.17 5.42
N ASN A 634 -11.32 -14.04 4.80
CA ASN A 634 -11.62 -14.05 3.37
C ASN A 634 -10.32 -13.75 2.64
N GLY A 635 -9.76 -14.71 1.89
CA GLY A 635 -8.49 -14.52 1.19
C GLY A 635 -8.48 -13.27 0.32
N ASN A 636 -9.61 -12.94 -0.33
CA ASN A 636 -9.70 -11.76 -1.20
C ASN A 636 -9.89 -10.43 -0.45
N ASN A 637 -10.40 -10.46 0.78
CA ASN A 637 -10.61 -9.28 1.60
C ASN A 637 -10.55 -9.67 3.09
N PRO A 638 -9.35 -9.85 3.65
CA PRO A 638 -9.17 -10.32 5.02
C PRO A 638 -9.95 -9.55 6.06
N ASP A 639 -9.99 -8.23 5.88
CA ASP A 639 -10.59 -7.35 6.84
C ASP A 639 -12.13 -7.45 6.77
N THR A 640 -12.73 -7.26 5.58
CA THR A 640 -14.21 -7.06 5.48
C THR A 640 -14.95 -8.23 4.85
N GLY A 641 -14.23 -9.06 4.11
CA GLY A 641 -14.80 -10.08 3.26
C GLY A 641 -15.52 -11.09 4.12
N ARG A 642 -16.70 -11.51 3.67
CA ARG A 642 -17.43 -12.57 4.36
C ARG A 642 -16.67 -13.88 4.20
N ALA A 643 -16.33 -14.51 5.31
CA ALA A 643 -15.72 -15.83 5.40
C ALA A 643 -16.38 -16.56 6.56
N PRO A 644 -17.47 -17.32 6.30
CA PRO A 644 -18.18 -18.00 7.36
C PRO A 644 -17.26 -18.99 8.08
N GLY A 645 -16.26 -19.55 7.40
CA GLY A 645 -15.24 -20.41 8.00
C GLY A 645 -15.87 -21.59 8.71
N ALA A 646 -16.73 -22.34 8.01
CA ALA A 646 -17.51 -23.42 8.62
C ALA A 646 -16.64 -24.65 8.86
N ASP A 647 -15.73 -24.93 7.93
CA ASP A 647 -14.72 -25.95 8.09
C ASP A 647 -13.41 -25.35 8.59
N ASP A 648 -12.94 -24.30 7.91
CA ASP A 648 -11.69 -23.57 8.18
C ASP A 648 -12.03 -22.19 8.80
N ASP A 649 -12.15 -22.03 10.12
CA ASP A 649 -11.74 -22.99 11.18
C ASP A 649 -12.83 -23.34 12.18
N GLY A 650 -14.05 -23.39 11.66
CA GLY A 650 -15.23 -23.64 12.45
C GLY A 650 -15.33 -25.10 12.94
N SER A 651 -14.95 -26.07 12.12
CA SER A 651 -15.21 -27.49 12.38
C SER A 651 -14.33 -28.03 13.52
N GLY A 652 -13.02 -27.75 13.49
CA GLY A 652 -12.10 -28.06 14.61
C GLY A 652 -12.52 -27.38 15.92
N THR A 653 -12.90 -26.09 15.85
CA THR A 653 -13.39 -25.34 17.02
C THR A 653 -14.57 -26.03 17.71
N VAL A 654 -15.56 -26.50 16.94
CA VAL A 654 -16.75 -27.16 17.53
C VAL A 654 -16.51 -28.62 17.89
N THR A 655 -15.55 -29.29 17.25
CA THR A 655 -15.07 -30.63 17.62
C THR A 655 -14.53 -30.62 19.05
N ILE A 656 -13.59 -29.72 19.36
CA ILE A 656 -12.98 -29.68 20.70
C ILE A 656 -13.96 -29.14 21.76
N LEU A 657 -14.92 -28.31 21.37
CA LEU A 657 -15.98 -27.82 22.25
C LEU A 657 -16.94 -28.93 22.68
N GLU A 658 -17.29 -29.83 21.76
CA GLU A 658 -18.13 -30.97 22.09
C GLU A 658 -17.37 -31.99 22.95
N ALA A 659 -16.09 -32.22 22.67
CA ALA A 659 -15.24 -33.03 23.54
C ALA A 659 -15.17 -32.43 24.96
N LEU A 660 -15.00 -31.11 25.10
CA LEU A 660 -15.07 -30.42 26.39
C LEU A 660 -16.42 -30.62 27.06
N ARG A 661 -17.55 -30.46 26.34
CA ARG A 661 -18.89 -30.65 26.91
C ARG A 661 -19.07 -32.05 27.48
N VAL A 662 -18.72 -33.07 26.69
CA VAL A 662 -18.87 -34.48 27.07
C VAL A 662 -17.95 -34.81 28.23
N PHE A 663 -16.66 -34.52 28.09
CA PHE A 663 -15.69 -34.84 29.12
C PHE A 663 -15.99 -34.10 30.42
N SER A 664 -16.25 -32.78 30.39
CA SER A 664 -16.51 -31.99 31.60
C SER A 664 -17.76 -32.40 32.38
N LYS A 665 -18.73 -33.05 31.73
CA LYS A 665 -19.96 -33.58 32.36
C LYS A 665 -19.86 -35.04 32.78
N SER A 666 -18.80 -35.75 32.39
CA SER A 666 -18.53 -37.10 32.85
C SER A 666 -18.12 -37.14 34.32
N SER A 667 -18.20 -38.33 34.93
CA SER A 667 -17.68 -38.60 36.26
C SER A 667 -16.16 -38.86 36.27
N LEU A 668 -15.53 -38.99 35.10
CA LEU A 668 -14.10 -39.31 35.01
C LEU A 668 -13.25 -38.15 35.54
N THR A 669 -12.20 -38.49 36.27
CA THR A 669 -11.25 -37.52 36.82
C THR A 669 -9.87 -37.75 36.21
N PRO A 670 -9.32 -36.77 35.48
CA PRO A 670 -8.00 -36.93 34.88
C PRO A 670 -6.92 -36.82 35.96
N LYS A 671 -5.85 -37.62 35.87
CA LYS A 671 -4.69 -37.45 36.77
C LYS A 671 -3.90 -36.21 36.40
N ARG A 672 -3.77 -35.94 35.10
CA ARG A 672 -3.14 -34.74 34.54
C ARG A 672 -4.17 -33.66 34.30
N ALA A 673 -3.75 -32.40 34.28
CA ALA A 673 -4.66 -31.36 33.84
C ALA A 673 -4.95 -31.50 32.34
N VAL A 674 -6.17 -31.15 31.93
CA VAL A 674 -6.58 -31.11 30.53
C VAL A 674 -6.95 -29.67 30.19
N GLU A 675 -6.29 -29.10 29.19
CA GLU A 675 -6.58 -27.77 28.66
C GLU A 675 -7.14 -27.89 27.23
N PHE A 676 -8.18 -27.12 26.95
CA PHE A 676 -8.76 -26.94 25.63
C PHE A 676 -8.42 -25.55 25.14
N HIS A 677 -7.74 -25.45 24.01
CA HIS A 677 -7.24 -24.19 23.45
C HIS A 677 -7.96 -23.85 22.15
N TRP A 678 -8.54 -22.66 22.09
CA TRP A 678 -8.98 -22.03 20.85
C TRP A 678 -8.01 -20.90 20.53
N TYR A 679 -7.11 -21.14 19.60
CA TYR A 679 -6.10 -20.16 19.20
C TYR A 679 -6.71 -19.04 18.36
N ALA A 680 -6.00 -17.91 18.31
CA ALA A 680 -6.35 -16.74 17.52
C ALA A 680 -5.17 -16.37 16.63
N GLY A 681 -5.41 -15.97 15.39
CA GLY A 681 -4.37 -15.52 14.47
C GLY A 681 -3.54 -16.64 13.87
N GLU A 682 -4.13 -17.81 13.67
CA GLU A 682 -3.52 -18.89 12.88
C GLU A 682 -3.28 -18.40 11.44
N GLU A 683 -4.31 -17.79 10.85
CA GLU A 683 -4.34 -17.20 9.51
C GLU A 683 -3.36 -16.01 9.35
N GLY A 684 -2.89 -15.49 10.48
CA GLY A 684 -1.85 -14.48 10.58
C GLY A 684 -0.41 -15.03 10.59
N GLY A 685 -0.26 -16.35 10.48
CA GLY A 685 1.01 -17.08 10.52
C GLY A 685 1.31 -17.73 11.89
N LEU A 686 0.34 -18.43 12.48
CA LEU A 686 0.42 -19.17 13.76
C LEU A 686 0.66 -18.28 15.00
N LEU A 687 0.16 -17.04 14.98
CA LEU A 687 0.51 -16.03 15.99
C LEU A 687 0.08 -16.40 17.41
N GLY A 688 -1.15 -16.88 17.58
CA GLY A 688 -1.71 -17.19 18.89
C GLY A 688 -1.08 -18.41 19.55
N SER A 689 -0.92 -19.50 18.80
CA SER A 689 -0.27 -20.72 19.31
C SER A 689 1.21 -20.47 19.62
N ALA A 690 1.92 -19.68 18.80
CA ALA A 690 3.30 -19.31 19.05
C ALA A 690 3.46 -18.50 20.35
N ASP A 691 2.59 -17.50 20.58
CA ASP A 691 2.57 -16.70 21.82
C ASP A 691 2.37 -17.58 23.06
N ILE A 692 1.40 -18.50 23.01
CA ILE A 692 1.05 -19.37 24.14
C ILE A 692 2.15 -20.41 24.38
N ALA A 693 2.62 -21.10 23.34
CA ALA A 693 3.68 -22.12 23.46
C ALA A 693 4.97 -21.52 24.03
N LYS A 694 5.35 -20.32 23.56
CA LYS A 694 6.49 -19.56 24.09
C LYS A 694 6.30 -19.21 25.55
N LYS A 695 5.12 -18.72 25.94
CA LYS A 695 4.80 -18.38 27.33
C LYS A 695 4.81 -19.62 28.24
N TYR A 696 4.24 -20.73 27.80
CA TYR A 696 4.21 -21.97 28.59
C TYR A 696 5.62 -22.51 28.80
N THR A 697 6.45 -22.47 27.75
CA THR A 697 7.86 -22.84 27.82
C THR A 697 8.65 -21.92 28.76
N SER A 698 8.43 -20.60 28.68
CA SER A 698 9.09 -19.64 29.58
C SER A 698 8.67 -19.78 31.03
N ASP A 699 7.41 -20.14 31.26
CA ASP A 699 6.85 -20.40 32.59
C ASP A 699 7.27 -21.79 33.12
N GLY A 700 7.96 -22.62 32.32
CA GLY A 700 8.38 -23.96 32.70
C GLY A 700 7.22 -24.95 32.85
N ARG A 701 6.08 -24.73 32.17
CA ARG A 701 4.92 -25.62 32.22
C ARG A 701 5.25 -26.98 31.58
N ALA A 702 4.93 -28.05 32.29
CA ALA A 702 5.14 -29.42 31.80
C ALA A 702 3.99 -29.85 30.88
N VAL A 703 4.07 -29.49 29.60
CA VAL A 703 3.10 -29.95 28.60
C VAL A 703 3.48 -31.36 28.14
N VAL A 704 2.55 -32.30 28.29
CA VAL A 704 2.74 -33.72 27.96
C VAL A 704 2.62 -33.94 26.46
N ALA A 705 1.52 -33.46 25.89
CA ALA A 705 1.26 -33.46 24.46
C ALA A 705 0.12 -32.49 24.09
N ASP A 706 0.11 -32.07 22.83
CA ASP A 706 -0.97 -31.33 22.16
C ASP A 706 -1.59 -32.19 21.05
N LEU A 707 -2.92 -32.28 20.99
CA LEU A 707 -3.64 -32.84 19.85
C LEU A 707 -4.45 -31.72 19.20
N HIS A 708 -4.03 -31.32 18.01
CA HIS A 708 -4.61 -30.21 17.27
C HIS A 708 -5.66 -30.69 16.28
N PHE A 709 -6.78 -29.98 16.19
CA PHE A 709 -7.87 -30.20 15.25
C PHE A 709 -8.05 -28.93 14.43
N ASP A 710 -7.59 -29.00 13.19
CA ASP A 710 -7.66 -27.92 12.21
C ASP A 710 -9.04 -27.96 11.52
N MET A 711 -9.13 -28.61 10.36
CA MET A 711 -10.37 -28.96 9.69
C MET A 711 -10.77 -30.42 9.97
N THR A 712 -12.06 -30.65 10.20
CA THR A 712 -12.64 -31.95 10.58
C THR A 712 -13.98 -32.26 9.89
N GLY A 713 -14.48 -31.37 9.03
CA GLY A 713 -15.82 -31.35 8.49
C GLY A 713 -15.96 -31.68 7.00
N TYR A 714 -14.88 -31.72 6.21
CA TYR A 714 -14.90 -31.91 4.76
C TYR A 714 -14.15 -33.18 4.31
N PRO A 715 -14.76 -34.38 4.49
CA PRO A 715 -14.09 -35.65 4.17
C PRO A 715 -13.82 -35.85 2.67
N THR A 716 -12.79 -36.65 2.37
CA THR A 716 -12.63 -37.26 1.04
C THR A 716 -13.73 -38.29 0.73
N SER A 717 -13.81 -38.70 -0.53
CA SER A 717 -14.62 -39.85 -0.94
C SER A 717 -13.72 -40.93 -1.57
N PRO A 718 -13.52 -42.09 -0.92
CA PRO A 718 -14.03 -42.49 0.40
C PRO A 718 -13.40 -41.70 1.57
N PRO A 719 -14.05 -41.61 2.74
CA PRO A 719 -13.55 -40.84 3.88
C PRO A 719 -12.37 -41.54 4.56
N VAL A 720 -11.39 -40.75 5.00
CA VAL A 720 -10.17 -41.19 5.70
C VAL A 720 -9.86 -40.26 6.87
N VAL A 721 -8.93 -40.66 7.74
CA VAL A 721 -8.24 -39.75 8.66
C VAL A 721 -6.78 -39.65 8.22
N GLY A 722 -6.41 -38.47 7.74
CA GLY A 722 -5.01 -38.15 7.50
C GLY A 722 -4.25 -37.99 8.81
N ILE A 723 -3.10 -38.63 8.93
CA ILE A 723 -2.18 -38.44 10.05
C ILE A 723 -0.97 -37.69 9.52
N VAL A 724 -0.80 -36.45 9.98
CA VAL A 724 0.36 -35.64 9.64
C VAL A 724 1.61 -36.25 10.28
N THR A 725 2.69 -36.34 9.51
CA THR A 725 3.94 -37.02 9.90
C THR A 725 5.15 -36.09 10.04
N ASP A 726 5.02 -34.82 9.67
CA ASP A 726 5.96 -33.75 9.97
C ASP A 726 5.46 -32.90 11.16
N TYR A 727 6.37 -32.20 11.84
CA TYR A 727 6.09 -31.48 13.09
C TYR A 727 5.45 -32.33 14.20
N THR A 728 5.76 -33.63 14.25
CA THR A 728 5.30 -34.61 15.24
C THR A 728 6.44 -35.59 15.56
N ASP A 729 6.20 -36.55 16.45
CA ASP A 729 7.07 -37.69 16.71
C ASP A 729 6.32 -39.03 16.58
N ASP A 730 7.06 -40.09 16.27
CA ASP A 730 6.50 -41.41 15.97
C ASP A 730 5.60 -41.97 17.09
N ALA A 731 5.93 -41.69 18.35
CA ALA A 731 5.16 -42.21 19.48
C ALA A 731 3.79 -41.53 19.57
N THR A 732 3.76 -40.20 19.35
CA THR A 732 2.52 -39.42 19.36
C THR A 732 1.63 -39.79 18.17
N SER A 733 2.17 -39.80 16.95
CA SER A 733 1.40 -40.20 15.76
C SER A 733 0.94 -41.66 15.83
N GLY A 734 1.78 -42.56 16.34
CA GLY A 734 1.44 -43.97 16.55
C GLY A 734 0.31 -44.18 17.57
N LEU A 735 0.23 -43.35 18.61
CA LEU A 735 -0.91 -43.36 19.53
C LEU A 735 -2.19 -42.87 18.84
N VAL A 736 -2.11 -41.80 18.04
CA VAL A 736 -3.27 -41.28 17.32
C VAL A 736 -3.82 -42.31 16.33
N HIS A 737 -2.97 -43.05 15.62
CA HIS A 737 -3.40 -44.18 14.78
C HIS A 737 -4.25 -45.19 15.56
N GLN A 738 -3.76 -45.64 16.72
CA GLN A 738 -4.48 -46.59 17.56
C GLN A 738 -5.83 -46.02 18.03
N ILE A 739 -5.88 -44.73 18.38
CA ILE A 739 -7.11 -44.04 18.78
C ILE A 739 -8.12 -44.02 17.63
N VAL A 740 -7.69 -43.69 16.41
CA VAL A 740 -8.56 -43.68 15.23
C VAL A 740 -9.11 -45.09 14.97
N GLU A 741 -8.25 -46.10 14.97
CA GLU A 741 -8.64 -47.51 14.76
C GLU A 741 -9.60 -48.01 15.84
N ALA A 742 -9.42 -47.60 17.10
CA ALA A 742 -10.23 -48.06 18.22
C ALA A 742 -11.60 -47.38 18.34
N TYR A 743 -11.70 -46.10 17.95
CA TYR A 743 -12.86 -45.25 18.28
C TYR A 743 -13.57 -44.65 17.06
N THR A 744 -13.11 -44.99 15.86
CA THR A 744 -13.75 -44.63 14.59
C THR A 744 -13.84 -45.85 13.67
N ASP A 745 -14.57 -45.70 12.58
CA ASP A 745 -14.70 -46.67 11.48
C ASP A 745 -13.92 -46.22 10.23
N LEU A 746 -13.01 -45.26 10.39
CA LEU A 746 -12.29 -44.63 9.29
C LEU A 746 -10.89 -45.23 9.13
N PRO A 747 -10.42 -45.47 7.88
CA PRO A 747 -9.04 -45.82 7.63
C PRO A 747 -8.11 -44.62 7.87
N THR A 748 -6.88 -44.89 8.30
CA THR A 748 -5.84 -43.85 8.43
C THR A 748 -4.91 -43.82 7.23
N VAL A 749 -4.43 -42.63 6.86
CA VAL A 749 -3.42 -42.44 5.82
C VAL A 749 -2.37 -41.43 6.29
N ASN A 750 -1.10 -41.73 6.07
CA ASN A 750 -0.02 -40.83 6.45
C ASN A 750 0.26 -39.85 5.34
N PHE A 751 0.45 -38.59 5.70
CA PHE A 751 0.89 -37.56 4.77
C PHE A 751 1.76 -36.52 5.49
N THR A 752 2.41 -35.68 4.70
CA THR A 752 3.17 -34.54 5.20
C THR A 752 2.40 -33.27 4.88
N CYS A 753 2.28 -32.40 5.86
CA CYS A 753 1.64 -31.11 5.71
C CYS A 753 2.53 -30.10 4.96
N GLY A 754 3.84 -30.22 5.17
CA GLY A 754 4.86 -29.41 4.53
C GLY A 754 5.09 -28.08 5.25
N TYR A 755 5.71 -27.16 4.54
CA TYR A 755 6.03 -25.83 5.06
C TYR A 755 4.77 -25.05 5.50
N ALA A 756 4.86 -24.37 6.66
CA ALA A 756 3.77 -23.59 7.27
C ALA A 756 2.47 -24.40 7.41
N CYS A 757 2.53 -25.41 8.28
CA CYS A 757 1.43 -26.35 8.48
C CYS A 757 0.25 -25.75 9.26
N SER A 758 0.20 -25.93 10.59
CA SER A 758 -0.88 -25.49 11.46
C SER A 758 -0.36 -25.38 12.90
N ASP A 759 -1.19 -25.01 13.87
CA ASP A 759 -0.77 -24.57 15.22
C ASP A 759 0.03 -25.60 16.03
N HIS A 760 -0.14 -26.91 15.78
CA HIS A 760 0.69 -27.96 16.42
C HIS A 760 2.19 -27.75 16.16
N ALA A 761 2.56 -27.15 15.02
CA ALA A 761 3.93 -26.83 14.69
C ALA A 761 4.57 -25.80 15.63
N SER A 762 3.77 -24.98 16.32
CA SER A 762 4.25 -24.06 17.37
C SER A 762 4.68 -24.82 18.62
N TRP A 763 4.00 -25.91 18.98
CA TRP A 763 4.37 -26.77 20.12
C TRP A 763 5.61 -27.60 19.84
N THR A 764 5.70 -28.22 18.67
CA THR A 764 6.88 -29.01 18.28
C THR A 764 8.13 -28.14 18.18
N ALA A 765 8.00 -26.89 17.70
CA ALA A 765 9.09 -25.91 17.71
C ALA A 765 9.59 -25.55 19.13
N ASN A 766 8.74 -25.72 20.15
CA ASN A 766 9.07 -25.51 21.55
C ASN A 766 9.38 -26.84 22.30
N GLY A 767 9.60 -27.93 21.56
CA GLY A 767 10.00 -29.22 22.14
C GLY A 767 8.88 -29.97 22.86
N VAL A 768 7.62 -29.65 22.57
CA VAL A 768 6.44 -30.37 23.07
C VAL A 768 5.95 -31.34 22.01
N ARG A 769 5.50 -32.54 22.42
CA ARG A 769 4.88 -33.52 21.52
C ARG A 769 3.56 -32.97 20.99
N ALA A 770 3.37 -33.00 19.68
CA ALA A 770 2.11 -32.53 19.10
C ALA A 770 1.73 -33.39 17.89
N ALA A 771 0.43 -33.58 17.65
CA ALA A 771 -0.08 -34.30 16.49
C ALA A 771 -1.30 -33.61 15.89
N LEU A 772 -1.51 -33.83 14.60
CA LEU A 772 -2.62 -33.30 13.81
C LEU A 772 -3.30 -34.45 13.02
N PRO A 773 -4.41 -35.00 13.51
CA PRO A 773 -5.35 -35.75 12.67
C PRO A 773 -6.11 -34.76 11.77
N PHE A 774 -6.25 -35.09 10.49
CA PHE A 774 -6.79 -34.21 9.46
C PHE A 774 -7.85 -34.94 8.63
N GLU A 775 -8.90 -34.24 8.23
CA GLU A 775 -10.05 -34.75 7.46
C GLU A 775 -9.73 -35.35 6.07
N ASN A 776 -8.51 -35.14 5.58
CA ASN A 776 -8.09 -35.48 4.23
C ASN A 776 -6.67 -36.09 4.22
N GLN A 777 -6.29 -36.69 3.09
CA GLN A 777 -4.96 -37.27 2.86
C GLN A 777 -3.92 -36.24 2.32
N TYR A 778 -4.31 -34.97 2.21
CA TYR A 778 -3.46 -33.82 1.91
C TYR A 778 -4.15 -32.52 2.37
N VAL A 779 -3.38 -31.46 2.59
CA VAL A 779 -3.85 -30.22 3.23
C VAL A 779 -4.78 -29.38 2.33
N ASP A 780 -4.54 -29.32 1.01
CA ASP A 780 -5.32 -28.48 0.06
C ASP A 780 -6.56 -29.22 -0.49
N GLY A 781 -7.26 -29.95 0.37
CA GLY A 781 -8.39 -30.81 0.02
C GLY A 781 -9.72 -30.09 -0.24
N ASN A 782 -9.87 -28.89 0.31
CA ASN A 782 -11.13 -28.16 0.36
C ASN A 782 -11.00 -26.80 -0.35
N ASP A 783 -11.52 -26.70 -1.58
CA ASP A 783 -11.50 -25.46 -2.38
C ASP A 783 -12.40 -24.33 -1.83
N ASN A 784 -13.11 -24.56 -0.71
CA ASN A 784 -14.01 -23.58 -0.11
C ASN A 784 -13.33 -22.71 0.93
N ILE A 785 -12.21 -23.16 1.51
CA ILE A 785 -11.50 -22.44 2.58
C ILE A 785 -11.13 -21.02 2.17
N HIS A 786 -11.09 -20.12 3.14
CA HIS A 786 -10.88 -18.68 2.94
C HIS A 786 -11.87 -17.97 1.99
N THR A 787 -13.00 -18.59 1.65
CA THR A 787 -14.01 -18.01 0.76
C THR A 787 -15.38 -17.85 1.40
N THR A 788 -16.30 -17.19 0.69
CA THR A 788 -17.71 -17.11 1.10
C THR A 788 -18.45 -18.45 1.02
N ARG A 789 -17.84 -19.47 0.38
CA ARG A 789 -18.45 -20.77 0.12
C ARG A 789 -18.22 -21.78 1.24
N ASP A 790 -17.22 -21.57 2.10
CA ASP A 790 -17.04 -22.39 3.29
C ASP A 790 -18.16 -22.10 4.28
N THR A 791 -19.19 -22.94 4.23
CA THR A 791 -20.50 -22.72 4.85
C THR A 791 -20.96 -24.00 5.51
N LEU A 792 -21.96 -23.94 6.38
CA LEU A 792 -22.51 -25.15 7.02
C LEU A 792 -22.93 -26.26 6.04
N GLY A 793 -23.21 -25.91 4.78
CA GLY A 793 -23.60 -26.87 3.75
C GLY A 793 -22.44 -27.72 3.24
N THR A 794 -21.19 -27.31 3.46
CA THR A 794 -19.99 -28.09 3.10
C THR A 794 -19.56 -29.05 4.21
N VAL A 795 -20.07 -28.88 5.44
CA VAL A 795 -19.67 -29.68 6.60
C VAL A 795 -20.49 -30.96 6.74
N ASP A 796 -19.80 -32.10 6.69
CA ASP A 796 -20.30 -33.41 7.11
C ASP A 796 -20.15 -33.57 8.63
N PHE A 797 -21.23 -33.31 9.34
CA PHE A 797 -21.26 -33.46 10.79
C PHE A 797 -21.14 -34.91 11.27
N GLY A 798 -21.49 -35.89 10.43
CA GLY A 798 -21.31 -37.31 10.73
C GLY A 798 -19.83 -37.70 10.72
N HIS A 799 -19.04 -37.09 9.84
CA HIS A 799 -17.59 -37.19 9.86
C HIS A 799 -16.97 -36.44 11.05
N LEU A 800 -17.40 -35.19 11.28
CA LEU A 800 -16.91 -34.34 12.37
C LEU A 800 -17.01 -35.01 13.74
N VAL A 801 -18.15 -35.67 14.05
CA VAL A 801 -18.30 -36.36 15.35
C VAL A 801 -17.31 -37.52 15.55
N LYS A 802 -16.73 -38.08 14.47
CA LYS A 802 -15.63 -39.06 14.60
C LYS A 802 -14.38 -38.41 15.15
N TYR A 803 -14.09 -37.15 14.82
CA TYR A 803 -12.99 -36.39 15.43
C TYR A 803 -13.23 -36.06 16.89
N VAL A 804 -14.50 -35.88 17.30
CA VAL A 804 -14.84 -35.79 18.73
C VAL A 804 -14.46 -37.07 19.47
N ASN A 805 -14.68 -38.24 18.87
CA ASN A 805 -14.27 -39.53 19.45
C ASN A 805 -12.74 -39.62 19.57
N ILE A 806 -12.00 -39.16 18.56
CA ILE A 806 -10.53 -39.10 18.59
C ILE A 806 -10.07 -38.21 19.75
N ALA A 807 -10.65 -37.02 19.90
CA ALA A 807 -10.34 -36.10 21.00
C ALA A 807 -10.60 -36.73 22.38
N LEU A 808 -11.77 -37.36 22.57
CA LEU A 808 -12.13 -38.02 23.83
C LEU A 808 -11.21 -39.21 24.16
N GLY A 809 -10.86 -40.01 23.15
CA GLY A 809 -9.88 -41.09 23.29
C GLY A 809 -8.54 -40.56 23.75
N PHE A 810 -8.01 -39.54 23.09
CA PHE A 810 -6.73 -38.93 23.45
C PHE A 810 -6.75 -38.32 24.86
N ILE A 811 -7.80 -37.58 25.21
CA ILE A 811 -7.97 -37.01 26.55
C ILE A 811 -7.87 -38.11 27.60
N VAL A 812 -8.65 -39.17 27.48
CA VAL A 812 -8.74 -40.22 28.51
C VAL A 812 -7.42 -40.99 28.63
N GLU A 813 -6.82 -41.35 27.50
CA GLU A 813 -5.59 -42.15 27.45
C GLU A 813 -4.38 -41.35 27.95
N VAL A 814 -4.21 -40.11 27.48
CA VAL A 814 -3.02 -39.31 27.80
C VAL A 814 -3.14 -38.67 29.19
N SER A 815 -4.34 -38.29 29.62
CA SER A 815 -4.53 -37.74 30.97
C SER A 815 -4.65 -38.80 32.08
N ASP A 816 -4.73 -40.08 31.72
CA ASP A 816 -4.97 -41.23 32.62
C ASP A 816 -6.24 -40.97 33.44
N ALA A 817 -7.35 -40.75 32.73
CA ALA A 817 -8.64 -40.44 33.35
C ALA A 817 -9.34 -41.71 33.84
N GLN A 818 -9.77 -41.68 35.10
CA GLN A 818 -10.38 -42.82 35.80
C GLN A 818 -11.74 -42.46 36.39
#